data_AF-A0A3N4IAY4-F1
#
_entry.id   AF-A0A3N4IAY4-F1
#
_cell.length_a   1.000
_cell.length_b   1.000
_cell.length_c   1.000
_cell.angle_alpha   90.00
_cell.angle_beta   90.00
_cell.angle_gamma   90.00
#
_symmetry.space_group_name_H-M   'P 1'
#
loop_
_entity.id
_entity.type
_entity.pdbx_description
1 polymer ?
#
loop_
_entity_poly.entity_id
_entity_poly.type
_entity_poly.pdbx_seq_one_letter_code
_entity_poly.pdbx_strand_id
1 'polypeptide(L)'
;MRLKHLLTTTLVSLTTLTSAIYQDAAYTTDWHIPLLGAPVPDSTFFHTPSIDSKASLIYTLSEQNILGAIKPKDGSLVWRTSLDGKGRGVARKATEKVITGLGGNVEARRAGDGRVVWTNSFPETVQDVRVEASQNVLVLFDDGKVRRLASGSGDVVWEWDGLDKSDKVHSLIDNFGKWTVVSVSKDHKLRATDISSGAEVLFSESNITDLEQIFGTSEDTGLIFWMENDKTILKNAIIVAKESKTVATMDPEYEVQSVQMFQSSATSYFVHYQSATHSWLESYFLTPLGLEKVYNTDSQFGQSALAPGQPPSNEKPIPFTWLSPFEGIKIMAVNGIDPLAIVKFNFSDASPVTGFTFAISEVIEKADKTFAVRSFVTGSNGDTHLFRDGKLVWSRQESLAGAKHSAWVELKDHKTEEIKEEVELESHQNFVAAYIHRTTRHVQELVTYGLPWLTQLPKRLINNVLNGGNLEEVVTGPYRDFFGYRKYLVLLNDAHILSAVNVGAQGKLAWQMDLNRGDTKLGEVVALYHMGNGIVSIVDKDGTHLKIDAYQGRYLHAEKLGKKISSTTLVDDAGTPTIIGFTPCGCAVIVNTKKALSAPMHITIRSSDSTLTGYKLTTNDDKALTWSFAAPPGQTIRTLTPRPAHDPTASLARVNADRSVRYKYLNPHLLHITTTSPADNTLTSFLLDSVSGEILATTTHTSVDTSYPPRALVTENSLFYTFFTDDRTPGTTTKSHTLISTDLFESPLKNDRGPLANAEEVSSLDPERKNGKPTTESRAYILPNPPLALGVTATGQGITTKDILLYLRSPTASLLALPKRVVSALRPVGREPDEADREEGLAPYSPVLPVPNEGVLNHERKLVSWRDVKVEVSPSGLESTTLVAVVGEADVFGTRVSSSGEFDRLGKGFNRVQLVLTVVGLFVGVLAIRPRVGKGGVGRKWRGM
;
A
#
# COMPACT_ATOMS: atom_id res chain seq x y z
N MET A 1 -0.74 -58.53 -32.25
CA MET A 1 -0.11 -58.00 -31.02
C MET A 1 0.55 -56.62 -31.18
N ARG A 2 0.74 -56.06 -32.39
CA ARG A 2 1.40 -54.75 -32.59
C ARG A 2 0.48 -53.51 -32.69
N LEU A 3 -0.84 -53.69 -32.78
CA LEU A 3 -1.78 -52.55 -32.89
C LEU A 3 -2.28 -52.03 -31.52
N LYS A 4 -2.32 -52.89 -30.50
CA LYS A 4 -2.73 -52.48 -29.13
C LYS A 4 -1.67 -51.63 -28.42
N HIS A 5 -0.38 -51.85 -28.69
CA HIS A 5 0.69 -51.04 -28.09
C HIS A 5 0.82 -49.64 -28.72
N LEU A 6 0.55 -49.50 -30.03
CA LEU A 6 0.59 -48.19 -30.69
C LEU A 6 -0.58 -47.30 -30.23
N LEU A 7 -1.76 -47.89 -29.99
CA LEU A 7 -2.94 -47.19 -29.47
C LEU A 7 -2.78 -46.76 -28.00
N THR A 8 -2.10 -47.56 -27.17
CA THR A 8 -1.80 -47.15 -25.77
C THR A 8 -0.74 -46.05 -25.70
N THR A 9 0.20 -45.98 -26.64
CA THR A 9 1.18 -44.87 -26.69
C THR A 9 0.61 -43.58 -27.26
N THR A 10 -0.39 -43.63 -28.16
CA THR A 10 -1.07 -42.43 -28.66
C THR A 10 -2.17 -41.92 -27.72
N LEU A 11 -2.77 -42.78 -26.88
CA LEU A 11 -3.72 -42.31 -25.85
C LEU A 11 -3.03 -41.57 -24.68
N VAL A 12 -1.77 -41.90 -24.37
CA VAL A 12 -0.98 -41.16 -23.36
C VAL A 12 -0.51 -39.80 -23.87
N SER A 13 -0.44 -39.57 -25.19
CA SER A 13 -0.19 -38.23 -25.77
C SER A 13 -1.43 -37.34 -25.88
N LEU A 14 -2.59 -37.82 -25.45
CA LEU A 14 -3.87 -37.08 -25.43
C LEU A 14 -4.32 -36.69 -24.03
N THR A 15 -3.46 -36.83 -23.01
CA THR A 15 -3.72 -36.16 -21.73
C THR A 15 -3.67 -34.67 -21.98
N THR A 16 -4.84 -34.05 -21.98
CA THR A 16 -5.03 -32.61 -21.90
C THR A 16 -4.03 -32.03 -20.91
N LEU A 17 -3.13 -31.18 -21.40
CA LEU A 17 -2.39 -30.26 -20.55
C LEU A 17 -3.43 -29.41 -19.84
N THR A 18 -3.78 -29.81 -18.63
CA THR A 18 -4.54 -28.99 -17.70
C THR A 18 -3.65 -27.80 -17.41
N SER A 19 -4.00 -26.64 -17.97
CA SER A 19 -3.42 -25.34 -17.64
C SER A 19 -3.81 -24.96 -16.22
N ALA A 20 -3.19 -25.59 -15.23
CA ALA A 20 -3.18 -25.12 -13.85
C ALA A 20 -2.07 -24.08 -13.70
N ILE A 21 -2.23 -23.14 -12.76
CA ILE A 21 -1.08 -22.42 -12.20
C ILE A 21 -0.18 -23.50 -11.60
N TYR A 22 0.96 -23.72 -12.24
CA TYR A 22 2.01 -24.63 -11.78
C TYR A 22 2.34 -24.37 -10.30
N GLN A 23 2.15 -25.36 -9.42
CA GLN A 23 2.53 -25.25 -7.99
C GLN A 23 4.01 -24.85 -7.83
N ASP A 24 4.85 -25.23 -8.80
CA ASP A 24 6.27 -24.88 -8.91
C ASP A 24 6.53 -23.42 -9.33
N ALA A 25 5.52 -22.67 -9.75
CA ALA A 25 5.63 -21.23 -10.04
C ALA A 25 5.23 -20.35 -8.84
N ALA A 26 4.40 -20.84 -7.92
CA ALA A 26 4.00 -20.11 -6.73
C ALA A 26 5.22 -19.73 -5.87
N TYR A 27 5.22 -18.53 -5.30
CA TYR A 27 6.30 -17.96 -4.49
C TYR A 27 7.62 -17.71 -5.24
N THR A 28 7.66 -17.91 -6.56
CA THR A 28 8.88 -17.67 -7.36
C THR A 28 8.87 -16.29 -8.03
N THR A 29 7.73 -15.87 -8.56
CA THR A 29 7.56 -14.60 -9.29
C THR A 29 6.91 -13.52 -8.43
N ASP A 30 6.19 -13.92 -7.40
CA ASP A 30 5.41 -13.05 -6.53
C ASP A 30 6.05 -12.87 -5.16
N TRP A 31 5.79 -11.72 -4.56
CA TRP A 31 6.30 -11.32 -3.26
C TRP A 31 5.25 -10.54 -2.50
N HIS A 32 5.38 -10.54 -1.19
CA HIS A 32 4.42 -9.90 -0.29
C HIS A 32 5.13 -9.45 0.97
N ILE A 33 4.90 -8.19 1.29
CA ILE A 33 5.36 -7.56 2.51
C ILE A 33 4.12 -7.37 3.40
N PRO A 34 3.87 -8.28 4.35
CA PRO A 34 2.74 -8.17 5.24
C PRO A 34 3.06 -7.24 6.40
N LEU A 35 2.42 -6.07 6.42
CA LEU A 35 2.62 -5.02 7.42
C LEU A 35 1.43 -4.91 8.36
N LEU A 36 1.65 -4.25 9.47
CA LEU A 36 0.64 -3.73 10.39
C LEU A 36 0.62 -2.21 10.32
N GLY A 37 1.77 -1.56 10.14
CA GLY A 37 1.95 -0.12 10.25
C GLY A 37 2.43 0.31 11.64
N ALA A 38 2.56 1.62 11.83
CA ALA A 38 3.12 2.20 13.05
C ALA A 38 2.25 1.81 14.28
N PRO A 39 2.84 1.24 15.34
CA PRO A 39 2.11 0.86 16.55
C PRO A 39 1.46 2.04 17.27
N VAL A 40 0.23 1.86 17.74
CA VAL A 40 -0.38 2.76 18.73
C VAL A 40 0.17 2.39 20.11
N PRO A 41 0.87 3.31 20.82
CA PRO A 41 1.55 3.03 22.08
C PRO A 41 0.69 2.30 23.12
N ASP A 42 -0.46 2.89 23.45
CA ASP A 42 -1.35 2.36 24.52
C ASP A 42 -2.06 1.06 24.10
N SER A 43 -1.92 0.61 22.86
CA SER A 43 -2.58 -0.57 22.30
C SER A 43 -1.57 -1.62 21.84
N THR A 44 -0.36 -1.58 22.41
CA THR A 44 0.73 -2.49 22.10
C THR A 44 1.29 -3.12 23.37
N PHE A 45 1.32 -4.45 23.45
CA PHE A 45 1.72 -5.16 24.68
C PHE A 45 2.20 -6.60 24.42
N PHE A 46 3.01 -7.11 25.34
CA PHE A 46 3.28 -8.55 25.44
C PHE A 46 2.12 -9.26 26.15
N HIS A 47 1.66 -10.37 25.60
CA HIS A 47 0.62 -11.18 26.22
C HIS A 47 0.75 -12.66 25.83
N THR A 48 0.33 -13.58 26.70
CA THR A 48 0.34 -15.01 26.41
C THR A 48 -0.91 -15.40 25.61
N PRO A 49 -0.78 -16.22 24.54
CA PRO A 49 -1.91 -16.58 23.68
C PRO A 49 -2.93 -17.51 24.36
N SER A 50 -2.52 -18.22 25.42
CA SER A 50 -3.34 -19.09 26.25
C SER A 50 -2.74 -19.19 27.66
N ILE A 51 -3.52 -19.68 28.63
CA ILE A 51 -3.07 -19.86 30.02
C ILE A 51 -1.90 -20.86 30.11
N ASP A 52 -1.90 -21.90 29.27
CA ASP A 52 -0.86 -22.93 29.26
C ASP A 52 0.43 -22.51 28.52
N SER A 53 0.39 -21.40 27.78
CA SER A 53 1.54 -20.96 26.99
C SER A 53 2.61 -20.32 27.87
N LYS A 54 3.82 -20.89 27.83
CA LYS A 54 5.02 -20.29 28.46
C LYS A 54 5.64 -19.16 27.65
N ALA A 55 5.14 -18.92 26.43
CA ALA A 55 5.68 -17.91 25.52
C ALA A 55 4.64 -16.82 25.24
N SER A 56 5.07 -15.57 25.39
CA SER A 56 4.36 -14.36 25.00
C SER A 56 4.45 -14.11 23.48
N LEU A 57 3.42 -13.45 22.96
CA LEU A 57 3.41 -12.79 21.66
C LEU A 57 3.36 -11.27 21.86
N ILE A 58 3.74 -10.53 20.84
CA ILE A 58 3.56 -9.07 20.79
C ILE A 58 2.25 -8.80 20.08
N TYR A 59 1.31 -8.17 20.76
CA TYR A 59 0.07 -7.70 20.16
C TYR A 59 0.19 -6.21 19.93
N THR A 60 -0.16 -5.75 18.74
CA THR A 60 -0.12 -4.33 18.38
C THR A 60 -1.33 -4.00 17.53
N LEU A 61 -1.98 -2.89 17.88
CA LEU A 61 -2.90 -2.18 17.01
C LEU A 61 -2.15 -1.03 16.37
N SER A 62 -2.19 -0.91 15.05
CA SER A 62 -1.54 0.18 14.32
C SER A 62 -2.44 1.39 14.12
N GLU A 63 -1.84 2.51 13.72
CA GLU A 63 -2.56 3.73 13.32
C GLU A 63 -3.50 3.50 12.12
N GLN A 64 -3.19 2.52 11.27
CA GLN A 64 -4.03 2.05 10.17
C GLN A 64 -5.15 1.09 10.63
N ASN A 65 -5.38 0.99 11.95
CA ASN A 65 -6.39 0.13 12.57
C ASN A 65 -6.24 -1.37 12.24
N ILE A 66 -4.99 -1.84 12.08
CA ILE A 66 -4.68 -3.25 11.91
C ILE A 66 -4.19 -3.82 13.25
N LEU A 67 -4.94 -4.79 13.76
CA LEU A 67 -4.55 -5.57 14.93
C LEU A 67 -3.77 -6.80 14.48
N GLY A 68 -2.58 -7.02 15.04
CA GLY A 68 -1.75 -8.18 14.74
C GLY A 68 -1.06 -8.77 15.96
N ALA A 69 -0.74 -10.06 15.84
CA ALA A 69 0.09 -10.80 16.79
C ALA A 69 1.40 -11.20 16.11
N ILE A 70 2.53 -10.78 16.69
CA ILE A 70 3.89 -11.00 16.18
C ILE A 70 4.63 -11.97 17.10
N LYS A 71 5.39 -12.89 16.50
CA LYS A 71 6.31 -13.77 17.23
C LYS A 71 7.58 -13.00 17.62
N PRO A 72 7.93 -12.94 18.92
CA PRO A 72 9.18 -12.30 19.33
C PRO A 72 10.43 -12.98 18.74
N LYS A 73 10.36 -14.28 18.40
CA LYS A 73 11.53 -15.02 17.93
C LYS A 73 12.10 -14.50 16.61
N ASP A 74 11.25 -14.14 15.66
CA ASP A 74 11.63 -13.88 14.26
C ASP A 74 10.86 -12.73 13.59
N GLY A 75 9.93 -12.10 14.30
CA GLY A 75 9.13 -11.00 13.75
C GLY A 75 8.04 -11.47 12.78
N SER A 76 7.81 -12.78 12.63
CA SER A 76 6.73 -13.30 11.79
C SER A 76 5.36 -13.07 12.43
N LEU A 77 4.36 -12.81 11.58
CA LEU A 77 2.97 -12.66 11.99
C LEU A 77 2.36 -14.02 12.30
N VAL A 78 1.66 -14.14 13.43
CA VAL A 78 0.81 -15.30 13.76
C VAL A 78 -0.55 -15.13 13.09
N TRP A 79 -1.15 -13.97 13.29
CA TRP A 79 -2.40 -13.55 12.67
C TRP A 79 -2.45 -12.04 12.65
N ARG A 80 -3.27 -11.49 11.76
CA ARG A 80 -3.65 -10.08 11.74
C ARG A 80 -5.04 -9.92 11.19
N THR A 81 -5.69 -8.84 11.56
CA THR A 81 -7.01 -8.44 11.08
C THR A 81 -7.02 -6.93 11.02
N SER A 82 -7.68 -6.37 10.02
CA SER A 82 -7.99 -4.94 10.06
C SER A 82 -9.40 -4.76 10.60
N LEU A 83 -9.56 -3.72 11.41
CA LEU A 83 -10.79 -3.39 12.10
C LEU A 83 -11.62 -2.45 11.23
N ASP A 84 -12.94 -2.63 11.18
CA ASP A 84 -13.83 -1.74 10.43
C ASP A 84 -14.26 -0.57 11.30
N GLY A 85 -13.99 0.65 10.84
CA GLY A 85 -14.41 1.86 11.53
C GLY A 85 -13.69 3.10 11.02
N LYS A 86 -13.85 4.19 11.77
CA LYS A 86 -13.10 5.45 11.60
C LYS A 86 -12.61 5.88 12.97
N GLY A 87 -11.56 6.69 13.00
CA GLY A 87 -10.93 7.15 14.23
C GLY A 87 -9.79 6.24 14.68
N ARG A 88 -9.28 6.53 15.89
CA ARG A 88 -8.19 5.79 16.53
C ARG A 88 -8.78 4.62 17.31
N GLY A 89 -8.40 3.40 16.97
CA GLY A 89 -8.82 2.23 17.73
C GLY A 89 -8.02 2.06 19.03
N VAL A 90 -8.57 1.24 19.92
CA VAL A 90 -7.96 0.87 21.20
C VAL A 90 -7.90 -0.66 21.33
N ALA A 91 -6.79 -1.20 21.85
CA ALA A 91 -6.66 -2.62 22.17
C ALA A 91 -6.19 -2.83 23.62
N ARG A 92 -6.75 -3.86 24.28
CA ARG A 92 -6.41 -4.25 25.66
C ARG A 92 -6.24 -5.76 25.77
N LYS A 93 -5.30 -6.18 26.62
CA LYS A 93 -5.13 -7.59 27.00
C LYS A 93 -6.27 -8.03 27.93
N ALA A 94 -6.79 -9.23 27.69
CA ALA A 94 -7.72 -9.93 28.57
C ALA A 94 -7.32 -11.41 28.62
N THR A 95 -7.80 -12.18 29.59
CA THR A 95 -7.40 -13.59 29.72
C THR A 95 -7.77 -14.39 28.46
N GLU A 96 -6.75 -14.90 27.76
CA GLU A 96 -6.83 -15.61 26.47
C GLU A 96 -7.45 -14.81 25.31
N LYS A 97 -7.62 -13.48 25.49
CA LYS A 97 -8.34 -12.61 24.57
C LYS A 97 -7.63 -11.28 24.39
N VAL A 98 -7.91 -10.65 23.25
CA VAL A 98 -7.61 -9.24 23.01
C VAL A 98 -8.94 -8.55 22.78
N ILE A 99 -9.20 -7.49 23.54
CA ILE A 99 -10.39 -6.66 23.40
C ILE A 99 -10.03 -5.45 22.55
N THR A 100 -10.84 -5.15 21.54
CA THR A 100 -10.66 -3.98 20.69
C THR A 100 -11.91 -3.13 20.63
N GLY A 101 -11.72 -1.81 20.59
CA GLY A 101 -12.77 -0.82 20.35
C GLY A 101 -12.38 0.09 19.19
N LEU A 102 -13.26 0.28 18.22
CA LEU A 102 -13.07 1.22 17.11
C LEU A 102 -14.42 1.63 16.52
N GLY A 103 -14.63 2.93 16.29
CA GLY A 103 -15.95 3.42 15.88
C GLY A 103 -16.98 3.01 16.91
N GLY A 104 -18.15 2.51 16.50
CA GLY A 104 -19.11 1.90 17.43
C GLY A 104 -18.88 0.42 17.74
N ASN A 105 -17.83 -0.19 17.21
CA ASN A 105 -17.62 -1.64 17.32
C ASN A 105 -16.70 -1.98 18.49
N VAL A 106 -17.13 -2.95 19.31
CA VAL A 106 -16.32 -3.54 20.39
C VAL A 106 -16.27 -5.05 20.18
N GLU A 107 -15.07 -5.60 20.14
CA GLU A 107 -14.85 -7.01 19.82
C GLU A 107 -13.91 -7.67 20.82
N ALA A 108 -14.18 -8.92 21.17
CA ALA A 108 -13.20 -9.79 21.80
C ALA A 108 -12.71 -10.83 20.80
N ARG A 109 -11.39 -10.96 20.68
CA ARG A 109 -10.74 -11.92 19.80
C ARG A 109 -9.86 -12.85 20.61
N ARG A 110 -9.84 -14.13 20.26
CA ARG A 110 -8.95 -15.09 20.92
C ARG A 110 -7.50 -14.72 20.61
N ALA A 111 -6.67 -14.63 21.65
CA ALA A 111 -5.29 -14.19 21.53
C ALA A 111 -4.43 -15.14 20.66
N GLY A 112 -4.72 -16.45 20.69
CA GLY A 112 -3.94 -17.45 19.93
C GLY A 112 -4.11 -17.44 18.41
N ASP A 113 -5.32 -17.22 17.89
CA ASP A 113 -5.63 -17.35 16.45
C ASP A 113 -6.37 -16.14 15.84
N GLY A 114 -6.71 -15.14 16.64
CA GLY A 114 -7.38 -13.92 16.19
C GLY A 114 -8.86 -14.08 15.86
N ARG A 115 -9.46 -15.25 16.12
CA ARG A 115 -10.88 -15.49 15.86
C ARG A 115 -11.74 -14.66 16.79
N VAL A 116 -12.82 -14.10 16.25
CA VAL A 116 -13.82 -13.35 17.03
C VAL A 116 -14.51 -14.32 18.00
N VAL A 117 -14.57 -13.93 19.27
CA VAL A 117 -15.32 -14.60 20.34
C VAL A 117 -16.71 -14.01 20.41
N TRP A 118 -16.81 -12.67 20.46
CA TRP A 118 -18.05 -11.91 20.41
C TRP A 118 -17.78 -10.53 19.81
N THR A 119 -18.84 -9.90 19.29
CA THR A 119 -18.82 -8.55 18.73
C THR A 119 -20.08 -7.81 19.17
N ASN A 120 -19.93 -6.53 19.47
CA ASN A 120 -21.02 -5.59 19.70
C ASN A 120 -20.86 -4.39 18.79
N SER A 121 -21.97 -3.84 18.32
CA SER A 121 -22.02 -2.61 17.55
C SER A 121 -22.97 -1.64 18.22
N PHE A 122 -22.46 -0.46 18.54
CA PHE A 122 -23.14 0.62 19.22
C PHE A 122 -23.27 1.83 18.28
N PRO A 123 -24.30 2.68 18.46
CA PRO A 123 -24.44 3.90 17.67
C PRO A 123 -23.41 4.98 18.06
N GLU A 124 -22.93 4.97 19.30
CA GLU A 124 -21.93 5.91 19.83
C GLU A 124 -20.49 5.48 19.48
N THR A 125 -19.53 6.41 19.46
CA THR A 125 -18.13 6.11 19.13
C THR A 125 -17.36 5.72 20.38
N VAL A 126 -16.65 4.61 20.35
CA VAL A 126 -15.76 4.16 21.43
C VAL A 126 -14.58 5.10 21.56
N GLN A 127 -14.39 5.65 22.75
CA GLN A 127 -13.29 6.52 23.12
C GLN A 127 -12.18 5.75 23.86
N ASP A 128 -12.54 4.88 24.80
CA ASP A 128 -11.58 4.07 25.57
C ASP A 128 -12.20 2.73 25.97
N VAL A 129 -11.34 1.73 26.21
CA VAL A 129 -11.71 0.39 26.64
C VAL A 129 -10.81 -0.01 27.80
N ARG A 130 -11.39 -0.58 28.86
CA ARG A 130 -10.66 -1.13 30.01
C ARG A 130 -11.13 -2.55 30.32
N VAL A 131 -10.25 -3.35 30.90
CA VAL A 131 -10.54 -4.73 31.31
C VAL A 131 -10.39 -4.80 32.82
N GLU A 132 -11.47 -5.13 33.51
CA GLU A 132 -11.48 -5.28 34.97
C GLU A 132 -10.69 -6.52 35.40
N ALA A 133 -10.31 -6.59 36.68
CA ALA A 133 -9.80 -7.82 37.29
C ALA A 133 -10.78 -9.01 37.11
N SER A 134 -12.10 -8.73 37.13
CA SER A 134 -13.17 -9.69 36.85
C SER A 134 -13.22 -10.19 35.39
N GLN A 135 -12.38 -9.63 34.51
CA GLN A 135 -12.33 -9.82 33.06
C GLN A 135 -13.51 -9.23 32.27
N ASN A 136 -14.44 -8.55 32.94
CA ASN A 136 -15.45 -7.75 32.25
C ASN A 136 -14.83 -6.53 31.61
N VAL A 137 -15.47 -6.03 30.55
CA VAL A 137 -14.96 -4.95 29.72
C VAL A 137 -15.75 -3.69 30.02
N LEU A 138 -15.07 -2.59 30.32
CA LEU A 138 -15.68 -1.26 30.40
C LEU A 138 -15.36 -0.50 29.13
N VAL A 139 -16.39 0.13 28.56
CA VAL A 139 -16.32 0.88 27.31
C VAL A 139 -16.81 2.28 27.58
N LEU A 140 -15.96 3.27 27.33
CA LEU A 140 -16.29 4.69 27.37
C LEU A 140 -16.61 5.16 25.95
N PHE A 141 -17.73 5.84 25.78
CA PHE A 141 -18.16 6.41 24.49
C PHE A 141 -17.97 7.92 24.45
N ASP A 142 -17.91 8.46 23.23
CA ASP A 142 -17.73 9.89 22.92
C ASP A 142 -18.83 10.79 23.49
N ASP A 143 -20.03 10.26 23.71
CA ASP A 143 -21.15 10.95 24.37
C ASP A 143 -21.09 10.93 25.90
N GLY A 144 -20.06 10.31 26.49
CA GLY A 144 -19.83 10.24 27.93
C GLY A 144 -20.43 9.01 28.62
N LYS A 145 -21.17 8.16 27.89
CA LYS A 145 -21.68 6.92 28.49
C LYS A 145 -20.56 5.93 28.76
N VAL A 146 -20.74 5.16 29.83
CA VAL A 146 -19.91 4.01 30.14
C VAL A 146 -20.76 2.75 30.19
N ARG A 147 -20.39 1.74 29.41
CA ARG A 147 -21.03 0.42 29.43
C ARG A 147 -20.08 -0.62 29.96
N ARG A 148 -20.59 -1.47 30.85
CA ARG A 148 -19.88 -2.68 31.28
C ARG A 148 -20.41 -3.88 30.52
N LEU A 149 -19.52 -4.62 29.87
CA LEU A 149 -19.83 -5.80 29.07
C LEU A 149 -19.31 -7.07 29.75
N ALA A 150 -20.10 -8.13 29.69
CA ALA A 150 -19.73 -9.44 30.21
C ALA A 150 -18.57 -10.04 29.40
N SER A 151 -17.52 -10.52 30.07
CA SER A 151 -16.32 -11.06 29.40
C SER A 151 -16.61 -12.20 28.39
N GLY A 152 -17.59 -13.04 28.71
CA GLY A 152 -17.92 -14.26 27.98
C GLY A 152 -18.74 -14.04 26.71
N SER A 153 -19.81 -13.24 26.82
CA SER A 153 -20.81 -13.02 25.75
C SER A 153 -20.72 -11.64 25.11
N GLY A 154 -20.14 -10.65 25.80
CA GLY A 154 -20.22 -9.25 25.40
C GLY A 154 -21.54 -8.57 25.80
N ASP A 155 -22.45 -9.24 26.51
CA ASP A 155 -23.73 -8.65 26.90
C ASP A 155 -23.53 -7.44 27.82
N VAL A 156 -24.34 -6.40 27.62
CA VAL A 156 -24.34 -5.22 28.49
C VAL A 156 -24.85 -5.61 29.88
N VAL A 157 -23.98 -5.50 30.88
CA VAL A 157 -24.27 -5.77 32.30
C VAL A 157 -24.95 -4.56 32.93
N TRP A 158 -24.42 -3.37 32.67
CA TRP A 158 -25.02 -2.09 33.05
C TRP A 158 -24.52 -0.97 32.15
N GLU A 159 -25.26 0.14 32.14
CA GLU A 159 -24.91 1.39 31.49
C GLU A 159 -24.96 2.51 32.53
N TRP A 160 -23.99 3.43 32.44
CA TRP A 160 -23.96 4.67 33.20
C TRP A 160 -23.95 5.85 32.23
N ASP A 161 -24.85 6.79 32.46
CA ASP A 161 -25.05 8.01 31.67
C ASP A 161 -25.13 9.19 32.65
N GLY A 162 -23.95 9.66 33.07
CA GLY A 162 -23.81 10.66 34.13
C GLY A 162 -23.06 11.93 33.71
N LEU A 163 -22.56 12.02 32.48
CA LEU A 163 -21.87 13.21 31.97
C LEU A 163 -22.80 14.11 31.16
N ASP A 164 -22.45 15.40 31.08
CA ASP A 164 -23.04 16.29 30.08
C ASP A 164 -22.54 15.87 28.68
N LYS A 165 -23.46 15.74 27.72
CA LYS A 165 -23.14 15.34 26.34
C LYS A 165 -22.23 16.34 25.60
N SER A 166 -22.09 17.55 26.14
CA SER A 166 -21.17 18.56 25.61
C SER A 166 -19.76 18.46 26.17
N ASP A 167 -19.53 17.60 27.16
CA ASP A 167 -18.19 17.33 27.68
C ASP A 167 -17.39 16.47 26.70
N LYS A 168 -16.11 16.80 26.53
CA LYS A 168 -15.19 16.00 25.74
C LYS A 168 -14.52 14.96 26.62
N VAL A 169 -14.87 13.70 26.43
CA VAL A 169 -14.30 12.59 27.21
C VAL A 169 -12.90 12.22 26.73
N HIS A 170 -12.00 11.91 27.67
CA HIS A 170 -10.62 11.51 27.37
C HIS A 170 -10.41 10.02 27.57
N SER A 171 -10.52 9.53 28.81
CA SER A 171 -10.15 8.15 29.18
C SER A 171 -10.88 7.66 30.43
N LEU A 172 -10.92 6.35 30.61
CA LEU A 172 -11.35 5.68 31.84
C LEU A 172 -10.12 5.34 32.70
N ILE A 173 -10.18 5.60 34.01
CA ILE A 173 -9.12 5.28 34.97
C ILE A 173 -9.69 4.44 36.13
N ASP A 174 -8.95 3.43 36.59
CA ASP A 174 -9.23 2.78 37.87
C ASP A 174 -8.59 3.63 38.99
N ASN A 175 -9.37 3.93 40.01
CA ASN A 175 -8.96 4.65 41.19
C ASN A 175 -9.21 3.77 42.42
N PHE A 176 -8.32 2.80 42.65
CA PHE A 176 -8.40 1.85 43.75
C PHE A 176 -9.71 1.04 43.79
N GLY A 177 -10.13 0.49 42.64
CA GLY A 177 -11.35 -0.31 42.49
C GLY A 177 -12.60 0.52 42.22
N LYS A 178 -12.44 1.83 41.95
CA LYS A 178 -13.52 2.73 41.51
C LYS A 178 -13.18 3.34 40.17
N TRP A 179 -14.07 3.14 39.21
CA TRP A 179 -13.89 3.68 37.86
C TRP A 179 -14.29 5.15 37.81
N THR A 180 -13.41 5.95 37.23
CA THR A 180 -13.59 7.39 37.06
C THR A 180 -13.39 7.77 35.60
N VAL A 181 -14.24 8.65 35.08
CA VAL A 181 -14.13 9.21 33.72
C VAL A 181 -13.37 10.52 33.78
N VAL A 182 -12.33 10.66 32.97
CA VAL A 182 -11.61 11.93 32.78
C VAL A 182 -12.20 12.64 31.57
N SER A 183 -12.62 13.89 31.74
CA SER A 183 -13.24 14.70 30.68
C SER A 183 -12.83 16.16 30.77
N VAL A 184 -13.00 16.88 29.66
CA VAL A 184 -12.94 18.34 29.61
C VAL A 184 -14.36 18.86 29.45
N SER A 185 -14.81 19.60 30.44
CA SER A 185 -16.17 20.14 30.48
C SER A 185 -16.40 21.24 29.46
N LYS A 186 -17.67 21.57 29.20
CA LYS A 186 -18.07 22.66 28.27
C LYS A 186 -17.39 24.02 28.54
N ASP A 187 -17.07 24.33 29.80
CA ASP A 187 -16.32 25.53 30.20
C ASP A 187 -14.79 25.39 30.05
N HIS A 188 -14.34 24.38 29.30
CA HIS A 188 -12.94 24.06 29.02
C HIS A 188 -12.14 23.71 30.27
N LYS A 189 -12.73 23.02 31.25
CA LYS A 189 -12.02 22.62 32.47
C LYS A 189 -11.80 21.12 32.55
N LEU A 190 -10.63 20.70 33.00
CA LEU A 190 -10.32 19.29 33.24
C LEU A 190 -11.04 18.81 34.50
N ARG A 191 -11.80 17.72 34.37
CA ARG A 191 -12.58 17.09 35.45
C ARG A 191 -12.39 15.58 35.47
N ALA A 192 -12.69 15.00 36.62
CA ALA A 192 -12.84 13.56 36.77
C ALA A 192 -14.13 13.26 37.54
N THR A 193 -14.93 12.34 36.99
CA THR A 193 -16.26 12.00 37.51
C THR A 193 -16.30 10.53 37.92
N ASP A 194 -16.56 10.26 39.20
CA ASP A 194 -16.66 8.90 39.74
C ASP A 194 -17.97 8.25 39.29
N ILE A 195 -17.89 7.07 38.66
CA ILE A 195 -19.06 6.39 38.06
C ILE A 195 -20.02 5.88 39.14
N SER A 196 -19.51 5.50 40.31
CA SER A 196 -20.32 4.90 41.38
C SER A 196 -21.12 5.92 42.18
N SER A 197 -20.58 7.13 42.35
CA SER A 197 -21.14 8.17 43.20
C SER A 197 -21.63 9.39 42.43
N GLY A 198 -21.18 9.57 41.18
CA GLY A 198 -21.41 10.79 40.39
C GLY A 198 -20.62 12.00 40.90
N ALA A 199 -19.70 11.82 41.87
CA ALA A 199 -18.93 12.93 42.41
C ALA A 199 -17.92 13.44 41.38
N GLU A 200 -17.85 14.77 41.22
CA GLU A 200 -16.95 15.44 40.28
C GLU A 200 -15.80 16.15 41.01
N VAL A 201 -14.60 16.06 40.46
CA VAL A 201 -13.42 16.82 40.92
C VAL A 201 -12.87 17.65 39.76
N LEU A 202 -12.76 18.96 39.96
CA LEU A 202 -12.22 19.93 38.99
C LEU A 202 -10.71 20.14 39.21
N PHE A 203 -9.87 19.91 38.19
CA PHE A 203 -8.40 20.01 38.31
C PHE A 203 -7.83 21.31 37.74
N SER A 204 -8.18 21.67 36.51
CA SER A 204 -7.52 22.79 35.82
C SER A 204 -8.06 24.14 36.26
N GLU A 205 -7.16 25.10 36.44
CA GLU A 205 -7.53 26.50 36.69
C GLU A 205 -7.62 27.29 35.38
N SER A 206 -6.74 26.98 34.42
CA SER A 206 -6.78 27.50 33.05
C SER A 206 -7.69 26.65 32.15
N ASN A 207 -7.93 27.14 30.94
CA ASN A 207 -8.77 26.45 29.96
C ASN A 207 -7.97 25.40 29.20
N ILE A 208 -8.52 24.19 29.12
CA ILE A 208 -8.06 23.09 28.29
C ILE A 208 -8.88 23.13 26.99
N THR A 209 -8.21 23.52 25.90
CA THR A 209 -8.82 23.69 24.58
C THR A 209 -8.75 22.39 23.76
N ASP A 210 -7.76 21.55 24.03
CA ASP A 210 -7.50 20.30 23.32
C ASP A 210 -7.28 19.13 24.29
N LEU A 211 -7.86 17.97 23.96
CA LEU A 211 -7.63 16.73 24.69
C LEU A 211 -6.16 16.29 24.65
N GLU A 212 -5.41 16.67 23.62
CA GLU A 212 -3.96 16.43 23.52
C GLU A 212 -3.15 17.12 24.64
N GLN A 213 -3.73 18.10 25.34
CA GLN A 213 -3.09 18.68 26.52
C GLN A 213 -3.04 17.70 27.69
N ILE A 214 -3.85 16.63 27.66
CA ILE A 214 -3.83 15.52 28.62
C ILE A 214 -2.95 14.43 28.00
N PHE A 215 -1.76 14.23 28.54
CA PHE A 215 -0.75 13.35 27.94
C PHE A 215 -0.45 12.11 28.78
N GLY A 216 -1.09 11.95 29.93
CA GLY A 216 -0.93 10.74 30.74
C GLY A 216 -2.00 10.57 31.80
N THR A 217 -2.50 9.33 31.91
CA THR A 217 -3.35 8.88 33.01
C THR A 217 -2.82 7.57 33.57
N SER A 218 -2.82 7.37 34.89
CA SER A 218 -2.47 6.07 35.48
C SER A 218 -3.61 5.08 35.30
N GLU A 219 -3.29 3.80 35.12
CA GLU A 219 -4.30 2.76 35.04
C GLU A 219 -4.97 2.49 36.41
N ASP A 220 -4.23 2.53 37.53
CA ASP A 220 -4.71 1.99 38.81
C ASP A 220 -4.80 2.99 40.00
N THR A 221 -4.32 4.23 39.84
CA THR A 221 -4.11 5.16 40.98
C THR A 221 -4.73 6.55 40.81
N GLY A 222 -5.51 6.75 39.75
CA GLY A 222 -6.16 8.02 39.46
C GLY A 222 -5.23 9.24 39.32
N LEU A 223 -3.99 9.04 38.86
CA LEU A 223 -3.07 10.11 38.49
C LEU A 223 -3.38 10.63 37.08
N ILE A 224 -3.36 11.96 36.92
CA ILE A 224 -3.62 12.64 35.66
C ILE A 224 -2.54 13.70 35.45
N PHE A 225 -2.00 13.79 34.24
CA PHE A 225 -1.04 14.80 33.85
C PHE A 225 -1.57 15.62 32.66
N TRP A 226 -1.42 16.94 32.74
CA TRP A 226 -1.85 17.84 31.69
C TRP A 226 -0.98 19.10 31.60
N MET A 227 -1.07 19.82 30.48
CA MET A 227 -0.38 21.08 30.27
C MET A 227 -1.34 22.26 30.26
N GLU A 228 -0.93 23.34 30.93
CA GLU A 228 -1.61 24.63 30.95
C GLU A 228 -0.81 25.71 30.20
N ASN A 229 -1.48 26.83 29.87
CA ASN A 229 -0.90 27.99 29.18
C ASN A 229 -0.17 27.63 27.87
N ASP A 230 -0.92 27.24 26.84
CA ASP A 230 -0.39 26.92 25.50
C ASP A 230 0.74 25.87 25.52
N LYS A 231 0.58 24.81 26.32
CA LYS A 231 1.53 23.68 26.43
C LYS A 231 2.88 24.04 27.09
N THR A 232 2.91 25.02 28.01
CA THR A 232 4.16 25.46 28.67
C THR A 232 4.28 25.04 30.13
N ILE A 233 3.18 24.90 30.86
CA ILE A 233 3.20 24.56 32.29
C ILE A 233 2.71 23.13 32.47
N LEU A 234 3.60 22.25 32.93
CA LEU A 234 3.29 20.86 33.22
C LEU A 234 2.67 20.71 34.61
N LYS A 235 1.50 20.09 34.71
CA LYS A 235 0.81 19.82 35.97
C LYS A 235 0.44 18.34 36.10
N ASN A 236 0.34 17.90 37.36
CA ASN A 236 -0.21 16.60 37.71
C ASN A 236 -1.23 16.72 38.84
N ALA A 237 -2.14 15.76 38.91
CA ALA A 237 -3.08 15.61 40.00
C ALA A 237 -3.33 14.15 40.33
N ILE A 238 -3.72 13.93 41.58
CA ILE A 238 -4.08 12.62 42.13
C ILE A 238 -5.50 12.68 42.66
N ILE A 239 -6.31 11.67 42.35
CA ILE A 239 -7.64 11.54 42.92
C ILE A 239 -7.55 10.78 44.25
N VAL A 240 -7.30 11.50 45.34
CA VAL A 240 -7.28 10.92 46.70
C VAL A 240 -8.71 10.92 47.25
N ALA A 241 -9.13 9.80 47.85
CA ALA A 241 -10.48 9.50 48.33
C ALA A 241 -11.35 10.71 48.76
N LYS A 242 -12.55 10.82 48.17
CA LYS A 242 -13.61 11.83 48.42
C LYS A 242 -13.09 13.29 48.41
N GLU A 243 -13.15 13.90 47.24
CA GLU A 243 -13.12 15.36 47.00
C GLU A 243 -11.79 16.09 47.25
N SER A 244 -10.73 15.43 47.72
CA SER A 244 -9.41 16.07 47.87
C SER A 244 -8.58 15.97 46.58
N LYS A 245 -8.13 17.12 46.07
CA LYS A 245 -7.14 17.21 44.98
C LYS A 245 -5.83 17.78 45.53
N THR A 246 -4.72 17.15 45.17
CA THR A 246 -3.41 17.82 45.16
C THR A 246 -3.05 18.07 43.71
N VAL A 247 -2.83 19.33 43.36
CA VAL A 247 -2.27 19.71 42.06
C VAL A 247 -0.84 20.19 42.29
N ALA A 248 0.11 19.64 41.54
CA ALA A 248 1.51 20.08 41.58
C ALA A 248 1.95 20.56 40.19
N THR A 249 2.71 21.65 40.16
CA THR A 249 3.41 22.13 38.97
C THR A 249 4.78 21.47 38.91
N MET A 250 5.13 20.94 37.75
CA MET A 250 6.43 20.35 37.48
C MET A 250 7.31 21.35 36.72
N ASP A 251 8.60 21.40 37.05
CA ASP A 251 9.59 22.30 36.45
C ASP A 251 10.66 21.48 35.71
N PRO A 252 10.36 21.03 34.47
CA PRO A 252 11.27 20.19 33.68
C PRO A 252 12.50 20.99 33.21
N GLU A 253 13.66 20.33 33.14
CA GLU A 253 14.94 20.94 32.73
C GLU A 253 14.90 21.52 31.30
N TYR A 254 14.07 20.94 30.43
CA TYR A 254 13.88 21.35 29.04
C TYR A 254 12.39 21.49 28.70
N GLU A 255 12.09 22.22 27.62
CA GLU A 255 10.74 22.24 27.03
C GLU A 255 10.33 20.82 26.60
N VAL A 256 9.25 20.33 27.20
CA VAL A 256 8.82 18.93 27.09
C VAL A 256 7.89 18.77 25.89
N GLN A 257 8.21 17.80 25.03
CA GLN A 257 7.36 17.41 23.91
C GLN A 257 6.48 16.20 24.24
N SER A 258 6.99 15.28 25.06
CA SER A 258 6.23 14.12 25.52
C SER A 258 6.59 13.77 26.96
N VAL A 259 5.59 13.27 27.68
CA VAL A 259 5.76 12.71 29.02
C VAL A 259 5.09 11.37 29.06
N GLN A 260 5.79 10.37 29.58
CA GLN A 260 5.23 9.05 29.85
C GLN A 260 5.38 8.75 31.33
N MET A 261 4.28 8.36 31.98
CA MET A 261 4.32 7.91 33.36
C MET A 261 4.22 6.40 33.44
N PHE A 262 5.00 5.82 34.34
CA PHE A 262 4.94 4.41 34.69
C PHE A 262 4.80 4.22 36.20
N GLN A 263 3.94 3.29 36.62
CA GLN A 263 3.82 2.88 38.01
C GLN A 263 4.71 1.67 38.30
N SER A 264 5.69 1.83 39.18
CA SER A 264 6.58 0.74 39.62
C SER A 264 6.02 -0.03 40.82
N SER A 265 5.28 0.64 41.71
CA SER A 265 4.59 0.03 42.85
C SER A 265 3.32 0.82 43.18
N ALA A 266 2.54 0.38 44.17
CA ALA A 266 1.39 1.14 44.67
C ALA A 266 1.74 2.60 45.03
N THR A 267 2.99 2.87 45.41
CA THR A 267 3.44 4.18 45.89
C THR A 267 4.65 4.75 45.15
N SER A 268 5.14 4.13 44.08
CA SER A 268 6.33 4.59 43.36
C SER A 268 6.09 4.68 41.86
N TYR A 269 6.48 5.81 41.27
CA TYR A 269 6.22 6.17 39.88
C TYR A 269 7.49 6.66 39.21
N PHE A 270 7.51 6.54 37.89
CA PHE A 270 8.51 7.14 37.03
C PHE A 270 7.83 8.02 36.02
N VAL A 271 8.43 9.18 35.77
CA VAL A 271 8.01 10.12 34.75
C VAL A 271 9.19 10.27 33.80
N HIS A 272 9.01 9.77 32.59
CA HIS A 272 9.95 9.90 31.50
C HIS A 272 9.59 11.11 30.67
N TYR A 273 10.55 11.98 30.47
CA TYR A 273 10.42 13.21 29.72
C TYR A 273 11.22 13.10 28.43
N GLN A 274 10.64 13.60 27.35
CA GLN A 274 11.36 13.83 26.09
C GLN A 274 11.19 15.29 25.66
N SER A 275 12.29 15.91 25.28
CA SER A 275 12.33 17.15 24.51
C SER A 275 12.70 16.85 23.06
N ALA A 276 12.82 17.89 22.24
CA ALA A 276 13.28 17.76 20.86
C ALA A 276 14.68 17.14 20.74
N THR A 277 15.53 17.28 21.77
CA THR A 277 16.95 16.94 21.71
C THR A 277 17.42 16.03 22.82
N HIS A 278 16.72 15.99 23.95
CA HIS A 278 17.12 15.25 25.14
C HIS A 278 15.97 14.42 25.69
N SER A 279 16.31 13.41 26.49
CA SER A 279 15.35 12.66 27.28
C SER A 279 15.94 12.29 28.64
N TRP A 280 15.10 12.25 29.66
CA TRP A 280 15.50 11.95 31.03
C TRP A 280 14.35 11.33 31.81
N LEU A 281 14.66 10.77 32.97
CA LEU A 281 13.73 10.08 33.83
C LEU A 281 13.77 10.68 35.22
N GLU A 282 12.60 10.84 35.81
CA GLU A 282 12.45 11.19 37.23
C GLU A 282 11.62 10.11 37.92
N SER A 283 11.92 9.84 39.19
CA SER A 283 11.08 8.97 40.02
C SER A 283 10.39 9.76 41.10
N TYR A 284 9.16 9.38 41.38
CA TYR A 284 8.28 10.01 42.34
C TYR A 284 7.74 8.98 43.32
N PHE A 285 7.56 9.39 44.57
CA PHE A 285 6.88 8.62 45.59
C PHE A 285 5.53 9.26 45.92
N LEU A 286 4.50 8.43 46.00
CA LEU A 286 3.15 8.86 46.31
C LEU A 286 2.98 8.97 47.82
N THR A 287 2.72 10.17 48.31
CA THR A 287 2.33 10.45 49.69
C THR A 287 0.86 10.89 49.73
N PRO A 288 0.21 10.90 50.91
CA PRO A 288 -1.13 11.46 51.06
C PRO A 288 -1.24 12.94 50.67
N LEU A 289 -0.12 13.65 50.56
CA LEU A 289 -0.05 15.06 50.19
C LEU A 289 0.21 15.28 48.69
N GLY A 290 0.64 14.27 47.92
CA GLY A 290 0.94 14.40 46.49
C GLY A 290 2.08 13.49 46.01
N LEU A 291 2.58 13.75 44.80
CA LEU A 291 3.80 13.13 44.29
C LEU A 291 5.02 13.91 44.78
N GLU A 292 5.93 13.25 45.49
CA GLU A 292 7.21 13.81 45.91
C GLU A 292 8.34 13.27 45.02
N LYS A 293 9.15 14.17 44.45
CA LYS A 293 10.29 13.77 43.62
C LYS A 293 11.36 13.11 44.50
N VAL A 294 11.76 11.91 44.12
CA VAL A 294 12.75 11.09 44.85
C VAL A 294 14.10 11.07 44.14
N TYR A 295 14.10 11.02 42.81
CA TYR A 295 15.32 10.89 42.01
C TYR A 295 15.15 11.46 40.60
N ASN A 296 16.26 11.87 39.98
CA ASN A 296 16.36 12.16 38.54
C ASN A 296 17.62 11.54 37.94
N THR A 297 17.52 11.07 36.70
CA THR A 297 18.69 10.70 35.89
C THR A 297 19.28 11.94 35.24
N ASP A 298 20.57 11.89 34.89
CA ASP A 298 21.16 12.87 33.97
C ASP A 298 20.41 12.85 32.63
N SER A 299 20.26 14.04 32.04
CA SER A 299 19.65 14.18 30.72
C SER A 299 20.55 13.58 29.64
N GLN A 300 19.93 12.86 28.71
CA GLN A 300 20.65 12.18 27.63
C GLN A 300 20.29 12.80 26.29
N PHE A 301 21.30 12.97 25.44
CA PHE A 301 21.08 13.38 24.06
C PHE A 301 20.35 12.28 23.28
N GLY A 302 19.34 12.68 22.51
CA GLY A 302 18.49 11.80 21.71
C GLY A 302 17.23 11.32 22.42
N GLN A 303 16.27 10.85 21.63
CA GLN A 303 15.02 10.27 22.10
C GLN A 303 15.26 8.84 22.61
N SER A 304 14.90 8.60 23.88
CA SER A 304 14.90 7.29 24.55
C SER A 304 13.47 6.80 24.76
N ALA A 305 13.22 5.51 24.95
CA ALA A 305 11.88 5.01 25.26
C ALA A 305 11.85 4.34 26.63
N LEU A 306 10.74 4.52 27.35
CA LEU A 306 10.45 3.80 28.58
C LEU A 306 9.53 2.62 28.27
N ALA A 307 9.83 1.46 28.84
CA ALA A 307 9.03 0.26 28.66
C ALA A 307 8.76 -0.42 30.00
N PRO A 308 7.48 -0.58 30.40
CA PRO A 308 7.12 -1.30 31.61
C PRO A 308 7.49 -2.78 31.46
N GLY A 309 8.08 -3.39 32.49
CA GLY A 309 8.31 -4.83 32.54
C GLY A 309 7.14 -5.57 33.21
N GLN A 310 7.10 -6.90 33.08
CA GLN A 310 6.28 -7.73 33.96
C GLN A 310 7.04 -7.99 35.26
N PRO A 311 6.39 -7.92 36.44
CA PRO A 311 7.05 -8.28 37.68
C PRO A 311 7.41 -9.79 37.65
N PRO A 312 8.63 -10.18 38.04
CA PRO A 312 9.04 -11.59 38.07
C PRO A 312 8.24 -12.43 39.08
N SER A 313 7.53 -11.78 40.00
CA SER A 313 6.59 -12.36 40.98
C SER A 313 5.67 -11.27 41.56
N ASN A 314 4.48 -11.63 42.05
CA ASN A 314 3.49 -10.68 42.62
C ASN A 314 4.01 -9.80 43.79
N GLU A 315 5.15 -10.13 44.39
CA GLU A 315 5.66 -9.47 45.61
C GLU A 315 6.83 -8.49 45.37
N LYS A 316 7.28 -8.28 44.12
CA LYS A 316 8.42 -7.39 43.80
C LYS A 316 7.97 -6.11 43.05
N PRO A 317 8.67 -4.97 43.23
CA PRO A 317 8.41 -3.78 42.43
C PRO A 317 8.55 -4.10 40.95
N ILE A 318 7.67 -3.54 40.13
CA ILE A 318 7.65 -3.80 38.70
C ILE A 318 8.92 -3.17 38.11
N PRO A 319 9.85 -3.98 37.56
CA PRO A 319 11.01 -3.45 36.89
C PRO A 319 10.55 -2.78 35.60
N PHE A 320 11.20 -1.69 35.23
CA PHE A 320 11.02 -1.08 33.92
C PHE A 320 12.35 -1.04 33.20
N THR A 321 12.26 -0.79 31.91
CA THR A 321 13.40 -0.70 31.03
C THR A 321 13.46 0.68 30.42
N TRP A 322 14.62 1.33 30.57
CA TRP A 322 14.92 2.56 29.88
C TRP A 322 15.85 2.24 28.70
N LEU A 323 15.39 2.55 27.50
CA LEU A 323 16.07 2.25 26.24
C LEU A 323 16.61 3.54 25.66
N SER A 324 17.94 3.66 25.59
CA SER A 324 18.63 4.79 25.00
C SER A 324 19.45 4.33 23.80
N PRO A 325 19.33 4.99 22.62
CA PRO A 325 20.14 4.66 21.44
C PRO A 325 21.66 4.62 21.70
N PHE A 326 22.13 5.40 22.68
CA PHE A 326 23.55 5.55 23.02
C PHE A 326 23.97 4.70 24.22
N GLU A 327 23.08 4.48 25.19
CA GLU A 327 23.44 3.76 26.41
C GLU A 327 22.92 2.32 26.48
N GLY A 328 22.12 1.87 25.52
CA GLY A 328 21.55 0.53 25.53
C GLY A 328 20.27 0.42 26.37
N ILE A 329 20.04 -0.77 26.95
CA ILE A 329 18.86 -1.09 27.74
C ILE A 329 19.25 -1.17 29.22
N LYS A 330 18.68 -0.29 30.05
CA LYS A 330 18.82 -0.33 31.51
C LYS A 330 17.56 -0.89 32.15
N ILE A 331 17.68 -1.97 32.91
CA ILE A 331 16.61 -2.42 33.81
C ILE A 331 16.76 -1.66 35.11
N MET A 332 15.68 -1.02 35.55
CA MET A 332 15.63 -0.20 36.74
C MET A 332 14.46 -0.64 37.61
N ALA A 333 14.63 -0.59 38.92
CA ALA A 333 13.54 -0.70 39.88
C ALA A 333 13.78 0.24 41.05
N VAL A 334 12.69 0.71 41.66
CA VAL A 334 12.73 1.50 42.89
C VAL A 334 12.17 0.67 44.02
N ASN A 335 12.91 0.63 45.12
CA ASN A 335 12.44 0.12 46.40
C ASN A 335 12.69 1.19 47.47
N GLY A 336 11.73 2.09 47.67
CA GLY A 336 11.89 3.23 48.59
C GLY A 336 12.55 4.45 47.92
N ILE A 337 13.58 5.01 48.55
CA ILE A 337 14.16 6.32 48.19
C ILE A 337 15.31 6.20 47.17
N ASP A 338 15.92 5.02 47.00
CA ASP A 338 17.02 4.82 46.03
C ASP A 338 16.59 3.95 44.83
N PRO A 339 16.60 4.49 43.59
CA PRO A 339 16.55 3.68 42.38
C PRO A 339 17.86 2.92 42.20
N LEU A 340 17.78 1.60 42.06
CA LEU A 340 18.93 0.79 41.64
C LEU A 340 18.77 0.45 40.15
N ALA A 341 19.74 0.86 39.33
CA ALA A 341 19.92 0.24 38.02
C ALA A 341 20.32 -1.23 38.27
N ILE A 342 19.41 -2.16 37.99
CA ILE A 342 19.57 -3.56 38.33
C ILE A 342 20.56 -4.23 37.37
N VAL A 343 20.41 -3.97 36.07
CA VAL A 343 21.29 -4.49 35.00
C VAL A 343 21.31 -3.51 33.83
N LYS A 344 22.49 -3.35 33.19
CA LYS A 344 22.65 -2.65 31.92
C LYS A 344 23.06 -3.62 30.82
N PHE A 345 22.34 -3.61 29.70
CA PHE A 345 22.71 -4.29 28.47
C PHE A 345 23.14 -3.26 27.44
N ASN A 346 24.42 -3.28 27.08
CA ASN A 346 24.92 -2.45 25.99
C ASN A 346 24.47 -3.02 24.65
N PHE A 347 24.22 -2.15 23.67
CA PHE A 347 24.09 -2.61 22.29
C PHE A 347 25.43 -3.17 21.80
N SER A 348 25.37 -4.28 21.07
CA SER A 348 26.59 -4.94 20.55
C SER A 348 27.33 -4.08 19.52
N ASP A 349 26.58 -3.24 18.79
CA ASP A 349 27.04 -2.24 17.82
C ASP A 349 26.31 -0.91 18.09
N ALA A 350 26.70 0.19 17.43
CA ALA A 350 25.87 1.41 17.45
C ALA A 350 24.44 1.06 17.03
N SER A 351 23.43 1.53 17.78
CA SER A 351 22.03 1.21 17.49
C SER A 351 21.72 1.56 16.03
N PRO A 352 21.23 0.61 15.21
CA PRO A 352 20.83 0.89 13.84
C PRO A 352 19.50 1.65 13.76
N VAL A 353 18.83 1.83 14.90
CA VAL A 353 17.53 2.47 15.02
C VAL A 353 17.73 3.89 15.53
N THR A 354 17.23 4.88 14.79
CA THR A 354 17.31 6.29 15.15
C THR A 354 16.03 6.75 15.84
N GLY A 355 16.16 7.45 16.96
CA GLY A 355 15.07 8.10 17.69
C GLY A 355 14.02 7.12 18.20
N PHE A 356 14.15 6.62 19.43
CA PHE A 356 13.14 5.71 19.99
C PHE A 356 11.92 6.53 20.40
N THR A 357 10.78 6.27 19.75
CA THR A 357 9.52 6.98 20.04
C THR A 357 8.64 6.22 21.01
N PHE A 358 8.71 4.89 21.00
CA PHE A 358 7.91 4.02 21.85
C PHE A 358 8.61 2.68 22.10
N ALA A 359 8.39 2.08 23.27
CA ALA A 359 8.84 0.72 23.55
C ALA A 359 7.94 -0.02 24.56
N ILE A 360 7.94 -1.35 24.47
CA ILE A 360 7.44 -2.25 25.52
C ILE A 360 8.49 -3.33 25.79
N SER A 361 8.52 -3.87 27.01
CA SER A 361 9.51 -4.86 27.39
C SER A 361 8.92 -5.97 28.22
N GLU A 362 9.54 -7.13 28.11
CA GLU A 362 9.30 -8.28 28.98
C GLU A 362 10.61 -8.64 29.66
N VAL A 363 10.62 -8.52 30.98
CA VAL A 363 11.78 -8.78 31.84
C VAL A 363 11.57 -10.12 32.54
N ILE A 364 12.55 -11.00 32.44
CA ILE A 364 12.52 -12.34 33.02
C ILE A 364 13.70 -12.47 33.98
N GLU A 365 13.43 -12.72 35.26
CA GLU A 365 14.44 -13.11 36.24
C GLU A 365 14.72 -14.61 36.08
N LYS A 366 15.98 -14.97 35.87
CA LYS A 366 16.44 -16.36 35.76
C LYS A 366 16.69 -16.95 37.15
N ALA A 367 16.79 -18.28 37.22
CA ALA A 367 17.05 -19.01 38.47
C ALA A 367 18.35 -18.59 39.18
N ASP A 368 19.32 -18.05 38.45
CA ASP A 368 20.60 -17.52 38.97
C ASP A 368 20.52 -16.05 39.42
N LYS A 369 19.30 -15.46 39.49
CA LYS A 369 19.04 -14.05 39.78
C LYS A 369 19.60 -13.06 38.75
N THR A 370 20.01 -13.53 37.57
CA THR A 370 20.29 -12.66 36.43
C THR A 370 19.00 -12.33 35.69
N PHE A 371 18.99 -11.22 34.96
CA PHE A 371 17.84 -10.80 34.18
C PHE A 371 18.05 -11.09 32.70
N ALA A 372 16.96 -11.36 31.99
CA ALA A 372 16.87 -11.29 30.54
C ALA A 372 15.78 -10.32 30.16
N VAL A 373 15.96 -9.59 29.06
CA VAL A 373 15.00 -8.62 28.57
C VAL A 373 14.76 -8.81 27.08
N ARG A 374 13.49 -8.74 26.69
CA ARG A 374 13.06 -8.54 25.32
C ARG A 374 12.37 -7.20 25.24
N SER A 375 12.78 -6.35 24.30
CA SER A 375 12.21 -5.02 24.13
C SER A 375 11.78 -4.83 22.69
N PHE A 376 10.50 -4.57 22.48
CA PHE A 376 9.93 -4.17 21.20
C PHE A 376 9.94 -2.65 21.14
N VAL A 377 10.54 -2.09 20.09
CA VAL A 377 10.86 -0.66 19.98
C VAL A 377 10.38 -0.14 18.63
N THR A 378 9.76 1.03 18.64
CA THR A 378 9.41 1.79 17.43
C THR A 378 10.41 2.93 17.24
N GLY A 379 10.97 3.03 16.03
CA GLY A 379 11.84 4.14 15.62
C GLY A 379 11.06 5.38 15.18
N SER A 380 11.77 6.48 14.96
CA SER A 380 11.15 7.76 14.54
C SER A 380 10.52 7.70 13.15
N ASN A 381 10.94 6.75 12.31
CA ASN A 381 10.35 6.47 11.00
C ASN A 381 9.08 5.60 11.08
N GLY A 382 8.72 5.08 12.26
CA GLY A 382 7.60 4.15 12.46
C GLY A 382 7.96 2.68 12.28
N ASP A 383 9.19 2.34 11.93
CA ASP A 383 9.64 0.94 11.87
C ASP A 383 9.76 0.33 13.26
N THR A 384 9.58 -1.00 13.31
CA THR A 384 9.57 -1.74 14.57
C THR A 384 10.69 -2.74 14.64
N HIS A 385 11.25 -2.89 15.84
CA HIS A 385 12.45 -3.66 16.09
C HIS A 385 12.28 -4.46 17.38
N LEU A 386 12.93 -5.62 17.45
CA LEU A 386 13.04 -6.35 18.70
C LEU A 386 14.50 -6.50 19.11
N PHE A 387 14.81 -6.03 20.32
CA PHE A 387 16.07 -6.28 20.99
C PHE A 387 15.90 -7.38 22.03
N ARG A 388 16.91 -8.24 22.14
CA ARG A 388 17.05 -9.22 23.22
C ARG A 388 18.39 -9.01 23.90
N ASP A 389 18.38 -8.67 25.18
CA ASP A 389 19.59 -8.44 25.98
C ASP A 389 20.57 -7.46 25.29
N GLY A 390 20.05 -6.42 24.63
CA GLY A 390 20.84 -5.44 23.87
C GLY A 390 21.22 -5.86 22.44
N LYS A 391 20.88 -7.07 21.99
CA LYS A 391 21.14 -7.50 20.61
C LYS A 391 19.89 -7.36 19.74
N LEU A 392 20.01 -6.71 18.58
CA LEU A 392 18.93 -6.66 17.59
C LEU A 392 18.65 -8.09 17.06
N VAL A 393 17.39 -8.52 17.16
CA VAL A 393 16.93 -9.84 16.70
C VAL A 393 16.34 -9.74 15.30
N TRP A 394 15.46 -8.76 15.08
CA TRP A 394 14.81 -8.51 13.79
C TRP A 394 14.32 -7.06 13.70
N SER A 395 14.06 -6.62 12.47
CA SER A 395 13.46 -5.34 12.11
C SER A 395 12.29 -5.59 11.16
N ARG A 396 11.21 -4.82 11.30
CA ARG A 396 10.05 -4.81 10.42
C ARG A 396 9.78 -3.39 9.92
N GLN A 397 9.60 -3.28 8.62
CA GLN A 397 9.63 -2.02 7.89
C GLN A 397 8.20 -1.51 7.77
N GLU A 398 7.59 -1.27 8.93
CA GLU A 398 6.18 -0.89 9.08
C GLU A 398 5.87 0.47 8.47
N SER A 399 6.88 1.31 8.25
CA SER A 399 6.76 2.58 7.49
C SER A 399 6.31 2.42 6.04
N LEU A 400 6.41 1.22 5.45
CA LEU A 400 5.84 0.95 4.12
C LEU A 400 4.30 0.90 4.12
N ALA A 401 3.67 0.78 5.29
CA ALA A 401 2.22 0.80 5.43
C ALA A 401 1.67 2.21 5.21
N GLY A 402 0.40 2.30 4.81
CA GLY A 402 -0.26 3.59 4.58
C GLY A 402 0.34 4.40 3.41
N ALA A 403 1.01 3.75 2.46
CA ALA A 403 1.55 4.41 1.28
C ALA A 403 0.40 4.98 0.42
N LYS A 404 0.29 6.32 0.35
CA LYS A 404 -0.72 7.01 -0.45
C LYS A 404 -0.25 7.34 -1.86
N HIS A 405 1.06 7.47 -2.07
CA HIS A 405 1.62 7.75 -3.39
C HIS A 405 2.64 6.68 -3.79
N SER A 406 2.65 6.36 -5.07
CA SER A 406 3.43 5.29 -5.67
C SER A 406 3.93 5.71 -7.05
N ALA A 407 5.15 5.32 -7.39
CA ALA A 407 5.71 5.51 -8.72
C ALA A 407 6.67 4.37 -9.09
N TRP A 408 6.57 3.89 -10.33
CA TRP A 408 7.55 2.97 -10.90
C TRP A 408 8.77 3.73 -11.41
N VAL A 409 9.96 3.25 -11.07
CA VAL A 409 11.23 3.80 -11.51
C VAL A 409 12.00 2.75 -12.32
N GLU A 410 12.33 3.13 -13.54
CA GLU A 410 13.15 2.33 -14.45
C GLU A 410 14.62 2.38 -14.03
N LEU A 411 15.25 1.19 -14.04
CA LEU A 411 16.66 1.03 -13.74
C LEU A 411 17.51 1.10 -15.01
N LYS A 412 18.77 1.48 -14.86
CA LYS A 412 19.71 1.70 -15.96
C LYS A 412 20.04 0.41 -16.70
N ASP A 413 20.20 0.48 -18.03
CA ASP A 413 20.73 -0.65 -18.79
C ASP A 413 22.25 -0.59 -18.82
N HIS A 414 22.92 -1.65 -18.33
CA HIS A 414 24.38 -1.73 -18.33
C HIS A 414 24.97 -1.52 -19.72
N LYS A 415 24.39 -2.17 -20.74
CA LYS A 415 24.93 -2.13 -22.11
C LYS A 415 24.76 -0.77 -22.76
N THR A 416 23.61 -0.13 -22.51
CA THR A 416 23.33 1.19 -23.07
C THR A 416 24.18 2.25 -22.40
N GLU A 417 24.36 2.20 -21.07
CA GLU A 417 25.17 3.19 -20.35
C GLU A 417 26.65 3.10 -20.75
N GLU A 418 27.20 1.91 -20.99
CA GLU A 418 28.60 1.75 -21.44
C GLU A 418 28.87 2.43 -22.78
N ILE A 419 27.92 2.38 -23.72
CA ILE A 419 28.09 2.91 -25.08
C ILE A 419 27.44 4.28 -25.29
N LYS A 420 26.75 4.83 -24.29
CA LYS A 420 25.90 6.03 -24.45
C LYS A 420 26.69 7.22 -24.98
N GLU A 421 27.83 7.52 -24.33
CA GLU A 421 28.70 8.63 -24.71
C GLU A 421 29.29 8.41 -26.11
N GLU A 422 29.67 7.18 -26.45
CA GLU A 422 30.22 6.83 -27.75
C GLU A 422 29.19 6.96 -28.88
N VAL A 423 27.93 6.61 -28.62
CA VAL A 423 26.81 6.79 -29.56
C VAL A 423 26.45 8.27 -29.72
N GLU A 424 26.48 9.05 -28.63
CA GLU A 424 26.32 10.50 -28.71
C GLU A 424 27.46 11.16 -29.49
N LEU A 425 28.70 10.68 -29.38
CA LEU A 425 29.81 11.14 -30.21
C LEU A 425 29.61 10.77 -31.69
N GLU A 426 29.13 9.56 -31.99
CA GLU A 426 28.81 9.14 -33.36
C GLU A 426 27.73 10.03 -34.01
N SER A 427 26.72 10.45 -33.24
CA SER A 427 25.58 11.23 -33.77
C SER A 427 25.96 12.66 -34.18
N HIS A 428 27.07 13.19 -33.66
CA HIS A 428 27.61 14.51 -34.00
C HIS A 428 28.73 14.47 -35.06
N GLN A 429 29.08 13.28 -35.57
CA GLN A 429 30.14 13.09 -36.58
C GLN A 429 29.57 12.90 -37.99
N ASN A 430 30.42 13.08 -39.01
CA ASN A 430 30.07 12.70 -40.38
C ASN A 430 30.06 11.16 -40.53
N PHE A 431 29.38 10.66 -41.57
CA PHE A 431 29.17 9.22 -41.79
C PHE A 431 30.45 8.38 -41.78
N VAL A 432 31.52 8.86 -42.43
CA VAL A 432 32.78 8.11 -42.54
C VAL A 432 33.50 8.04 -41.20
N ALA A 433 33.56 9.16 -40.48
CA ALA A 433 34.15 9.22 -39.15
C ALA A 433 33.38 8.33 -38.16
N ALA A 434 32.04 8.39 -38.19
CA ALA A 434 31.20 7.52 -37.36
C ALA A 434 31.40 6.03 -37.70
N TYR A 435 31.56 5.67 -38.97
CA TYR A 435 31.84 4.28 -39.38
C TYR A 435 33.22 3.80 -38.89
N ILE A 436 34.26 4.63 -39.04
CA ILE A 436 35.59 4.32 -38.52
C ILE A 436 35.54 4.17 -37.00
N HIS A 437 34.91 5.10 -36.30
CA HIS A 437 34.73 5.06 -34.85
C HIS A 437 34.04 3.77 -34.39
N ARG A 438 32.91 3.41 -35.02
CA ARG A 438 32.16 2.18 -34.73
C ARG A 438 32.98 0.91 -34.96
N THR A 439 33.71 0.84 -36.08
CA THR A 439 34.53 -0.33 -36.38
C THR A 439 35.71 -0.46 -35.42
N THR A 440 36.36 0.66 -35.07
CA THR A 440 37.42 0.65 -34.03
C THR A 440 36.89 0.23 -32.68
N ARG A 441 35.71 0.70 -32.27
CA ARG A 441 35.03 0.29 -31.03
C ARG A 441 34.75 -1.21 -31.02
N HIS A 442 34.15 -1.76 -32.08
CA HIS A 442 33.86 -3.19 -32.16
C HIS A 442 35.12 -4.06 -32.14
N VAL A 443 36.21 -3.62 -32.78
CA VAL A 443 37.49 -4.32 -32.68
C VAL A 443 38.01 -4.28 -31.24
N GLN A 444 37.94 -3.12 -30.57
CA GLN A 444 38.34 -2.98 -29.18
C GLN A 444 37.49 -3.85 -28.24
N GLU A 445 36.18 -3.90 -28.44
CA GLU A 445 35.25 -4.79 -27.71
C GLU A 445 35.61 -6.26 -27.93
N LEU A 446 35.91 -6.66 -29.17
CA LEU A 446 36.30 -8.03 -29.49
C LEU A 446 37.64 -8.40 -28.83
N VAL A 447 38.61 -7.49 -28.80
CA VAL A 447 39.89 -7.70 -28.12
C VAL A 447 39.70 -7.80 -26.61
N THR A 448 38.87 -6.93 -26.03
CA THR A 448 38.66 -6.83 -24.57
C THR A 448 37.80 -7.99 -24.04
N TYR A 449 36.69 -8.29 -24.72
CA TYR A 449 35.68 -9.22 -24.23
C TYR A 449 35.67 -10.56 -24.96
N GLY A 450 36.26 -10.66 -26.16
CA GLY A 450 36.16 -11.85 -27.01
C GLY A 450 36.82 -13.10 -26.40
N LEU A 451 38.07 -12.99 -25.94
CA LEU A 451 38.77 -14.12 -25.32
C LEU A 451 38.12 -14.55 -23.99
N PRO A 452 37.79 -13.63 -23.05
CA PRO A 452 37.00 -13.98 -21.86
C PRO A 452 35.66 -14.64 -22.20
N TRP A 453 34.93 -14.14 -23.21
CA TRP A 453 33.66 -14.72 -23.63
C TRP A 453 33.81 -16.16 -24.16
N LEU A 454 34.81 -16.40 -25.03
CA LEU A 454 35.09 -17.72 -25.58
C LEU A 454 35.48 -18.74 -24.49
N THR A 455 36.29 -18.33 -23.51
CA THR A 455 36.69 -19.22 -22.41
C THR A 455 35.52 -19.62 -21.49
N GLN A 456 34.45 -18.81 -21.44
CA GLN A 456 33.24 -19.11 -20.67
C GLN A 456 32.19 -19.94 -21.42
N LEU A 457 32.28 -20.07 -22.76
CA LEU A 457 31.28 -20.77 -23.58
C LEU A 457 30.97 -22.21 -23.11
N PRO A 458 31.94 -23.08 -22.80
CA PRO A 458 31.65 -24.44 -22.35
C PRO A 458 30.82 -24.46 -21.07
N LYS A 459 31.18 -23.59 -20.10
CA LYS A 459 30.45 -23.46 -18.83
C LYS A 459 29.03 -22.95 -19.06
N ARG A 460 28.84 -21.95 -19.93
CA ARG A 460 27.51 -21.39 -20.28
C ARG A 460 26.62 -22.43 -20.96
N LEU A 461 27.15 -23.20 -21.90
CA LEU A 461 26.42 -24.26 -22.59
C LEU A 461 25.99 -25.37 -21.62
N ILE A 462 26.91 -25.86 -20.79
CA ILE A 462 26.61 -26.90 -19.79
C ILE A 462 25.55 -26.41 -18.81
N ASN A 463 25.69 -25.19 -18.27
CA ASN A 463 24.74 -24.65 -17.30
C ASN A 463 23.36 -24.35 -17.92
N ASN A 464 23.30 -23.83 -19.15
CA ASN A 464 22.04 -23.58 -19.83
C ASN A 464 21.28 -24.87 -20.18
N VAL A 465 22.00 -25.96 -20.45
CA VAL A 465 21.42 -27.25 -20.86
C VAL A 465 21.07 -28.12 -19.65
N LEU A 466 21.93 -28.19 -18.63
CA LEU A 466 21.75 -29.06 -17.46
C LEU A 466 21.06 -28.37 -16.28
N ASN A 467 21.34 -27.10 -16.02
CA ASN A 467 20.88 -26.37 -14.84
C ASN A 467 19.73 -25.38 -15.15
N GLY A 468 18.99 -25.61 -16.24
CA GLY A 468 17.81 -24.81 -16.59
C GLY A 468 18.07 -23.33 -16.92
N GLY A 469 19.33 -22.90 -17.00
CA GLY A 469 19.69 -21.50 -17.24
C GLY A 469 19.54 -20.57 -16.04
N ASN A 470 19.59 -21.09 -14.80
CA ASN A 470 19.54 -20.30 -13.55
C ASN A 470 20.84 -19.53 -13.26
N LEU A 471 21.49 -18.97 -14.28
CA LEU A 471 22.52 -17.94 -14.13
C LEU A 471 21.89 -16.60 -14.52
N GLU A 472 20.84 -16.19 -13.81
CA GLU A 472 20.55 -14.76 -13.75
C GLU A 472 21.68 -14.16 -12.93
N GLU A 473 22.57 -13.41 -13.59
CA GLU A 473 23.59 -12.62 -12.93
C GLU A 473 22.88 -11.76 -11.88
N VAL A 474 23.34 -11.80 -10.62
CA VAL A 474 22.69 -11.03 -9.54
C VAL A 474 22.97 -9.56 -9.80
N VAL A 475 22.09 -8.92 -10.56
CA VAL A 475 22.20 -7.51 -10.90
C VAL A 475 21.90 -6.69 -9.64
N THR A 476 22.91 -5.93 -9.20
CA THR A 476 22.83 -5.06 -8.01
C THR A 476 22.89 -3.58 -8.40
N GLY A 477 22.71 -2.69 -7.42
CA GLY A 477 22.81 -1.25 -7.65
C GLY A 477 21.69 -0.71 -8.55
N PRO A 478 21.96 0.30 -9.40
CA PRO A 478 20.94 0.99 -10.20
C PRO A 478 20.60 0.31 -11.54
N TYR A 479 21.05 -0.92 -11.78
CA TYR A 479 20.96 -1.56 -13.10
C TYR A 479 19.75 -2.50 -13.26
N ARG A 480 19.06 -2.47 -14.40
CA ARG A 480 17.98 -3.43 -14.70
C ARG A 480 18.53 -4.81 -15.06
N ASP A 481 17.71 -5.82 -14.89
CA ASP A 481 17.93 -7.14 -15.47
C ASP A 481 17.61 -7.14 -16.97
N PHE A 482 18.00 -8.22 -17.67
CA PHE A 482 17.84 -8.31 -19.12
C PHE A 482 16.38 -8.22 -19.59
N PHE A 483 15.45 -8.78 -18.81
CA PHE A 483 14.02 -8.79 -19.15
C PHE A 483 13.25 -7.58 -18.57
N GLY A 484 13.92 -6.68 -17.85
CA GLY A 484 13.28 -5.52 -17.24
C GLY A 484 12.26 -5.85 -16.15
N TYR A 485 12.42 -6.98 -15.44
CA TYR A 485 11.63 -7.30 -14.26
C TYR A 485 12.11 -6.56 -13.01
N ARG A 486 13.39 -6.17 -12.97
CA ARG A 486 14.00 -5.43 -11.87
C ARG A 486 13.73 -3.94 -12.05
N LYS A 487 12.79 -3.45 -11.24
CA LYS A 487 12.44 -2.03 -11.11
C LYS A 487 12.33 -1.65 -9.64
N TYR A 488 12.39 -0.35 -9.37
CA TYR A 488 12.03 0.17 -8.05
C TYR A 488 10.58 0.64 -8.06
N LEU A 489 9.82 0.16 -7.08
CA LEU A 489 8.53 0.71 -6.71
C LEU A 489 8.79 1.69 -5.57
N VAL A 490 8.69 2.99 -5.86
CA VAL A 490 8.88 4.05 -4.87
C VAL A 490 7.53 4.35 -4.22
N LEU A 491 7.49 4.32 -2.89
CA LEU A 491 6.32 4.47 -2.05
C LEU A 491 6.51 5.62 -1.08
N LEU A 492 5.46 6.41 -0.89
CA LEU A 492 5.43 7.54 0.04
C LEU A 492 4.19 7.45 0.94
N ASN A 493 4.42 7.41 2.24
CA ASN A 493 3.38 7.36 3.26
C ASN A 493 3.02 8.75 3.80
N ASP A 494 2.00 8.80 4.65
CA ASP A 494 1.52 10.04 5.30
C ASP A 494 2.52 10.65 6.30
N ALA A 495 3.43 9.84 6.84
CA ALA A 495 4.52 10.32 7.71
C ALA A 495 5.69 10.91 6.90
N HIS A 496 5.53 11.09 5.59
CA HIS A 496 6.54 11.60 4.66
C HIS A 496 7.81 10.74 4.59
N ILE A 497 7.69 9.44 4.86
CA ILE A 497 8.75 8.46 4.63
C ILE A 497 8.67 7.98 3.19
N LEU A 498 9.73 8.26 2.41
CA LEU A 498 9.88 7.81 1.04
C LEU A 498 10.76 6.55 1.03
N SER A 499 10.26 5.48 0.41
CA SER A 499 10.94 4.19 0.37
C SER A 499 10.97 3.63 -1.04
N ALA A 500 12.07 2.97 -1.43
CA ALA A 500 12.12 2.20 -2.67
C ALA A 500 12.16 0.70 -2.40
N VAL A 501 11.24 -0.02 -3.02
CA VAL A 501 11.15 -1.47 -2.96
C VAL A 501 11.66 -2.07 -4.27
N ASN A 502 12.62 -2.99 -4.19
CA ASN A 502 13.14 -3.69 -5.36
C ASN A 502 12.25 -4.88 -5.73
N VAL A 503 11.45 -4.70 -6.77
CA VAL A 503 10.49 -5.71 -7.27
C VAL A 503 11.19 -6.92 -7.87
N GLY A 504 12.37 -6.74 -8.48
CA GLY A 504 13.18 -7.84 -9.01
C GLY A 504 13.85 -8.68 -7.92
N ALA A 505 14.03 -8.13 -6.72
CA ALA A 505 14.61 -8.81 -5.57
C ALA A 505 13.55 -9.23 -4.54
N GLN A 506 12.38 -9.70 -5.03
CA GLN A 506 11.26 -10.18 -4.20
C GLN A 506 10.76 -9.15 -3.16
N GLY A 507 10.71 -7.88 -3.54
CA GLY A 507 10.16 -6.84 -2.67
C GLY A 507 11.09 -6.41 -1.52
N LYS A 508 12.41 -6.67 -1.62
CA LYS A 508 13.36 -6.16 -0.61
C LYS A 508 13.45 -4.64 -0.66
N LEU A 509 13.50 -4.01 0.51
CA LEU A 509 13.77 -2.57 0.63
C LEU A 509 15.16 -2.26 0.06
N ALA A 510 15.23 -1.32 -0.88
CA ALA A 510 16.48 -0.85 -1.48
C ALA A 510 17.07 0.31 -0.67
N TRP A 511 16.24 1.30 -0.34
CA TRP A 511 16.58 2.44 0.51
C TRP A 511 15.30 3.06 1.09
N GLN A 512 15.48 3.88 2.11
CA GLN A 512 14.43 4.66 2.75
C GLN A 512 14.97 6.00 3.23
N MET A 513 14.13 7.03 3.18
CA MET A 513 14.45 8.37 3.67
C MET A 513 13.23 9.03 4.33
N ASP A 514 13.50 9.80 5.38
CA ASP A 514 12.53 10.70 6.01
C ASP A 514 12.61 12.06 5.31
N LEU A 515 11.50 12.52 4.73
CA LEU A 515 11.47 13.77 3.97
C LEU A 515 11.42 15.03 4.84
N ASN A 516 11.10 14.89 6.14
CA ASN A 516 10.91 16.01 7.08
C ASN A 516 12.17 16.38 7.88
N ARG A 517 13.37 16.05 7.37
CA ARG A 517 14.65 16.38 8.03
C ARG A 517 15.21 17.75 7.63
N GLY A 518 15.73 18.48 8.62
CA GLY A 518 16.33 19.81 8.44
C GLY A 518 15.28 20.93 8.49
N ASP A 519 15.44 21.97 7.67
CA ASP A 519 14.52 23.12 7.63
C ASP A 519 13.29 22.90 6.72
N THR A 520 13.23 21.77 6.01
CA THR A 520 12.14 21.47 5.08
C THR A 520 11.08 20.60 5.76
N LYS A 521 9.95 21.20 6.12
CA LYS A 521 8.74 20.48 6.53
C LYS A 521 7.77 20.44 5.36
N LEU A 522 7.41 19.24 4.92
CA LEU A 522 6.41 19.07 3.88
C LEU A 522 5.00 19.21 4.47
N GLY A 523 4.12 19.86 3.71
CA GLY A 523 2.68 19.72 3.91
C GLY A 523 2.16 18.44 3.28
N GLU A 524 0.83 18.29 3.20
CA GLU A 524 0.20 17.15 2.53
C GLU A 524 0.70 17.00 1.08
N VAL A 525 1.19 15.83 0.72
CA VAL A 525 1.73 15.57 -0.62
C VAL A 525 0.57 15.43 -1.61
N VAL A 526 0.68 16.11 -2.74
CA VAL A 526 -0.33 16.08 -3.81
C VAL A 526 0.12 15.15 -4.94
N ALA A 527 1.43 15.01 -5.15
CA ALA A 527 1.96 14.23 -6.27
C ALA A 527 3.35 13.62 -6.03
N LEU A 528 3.55 12.46 -6.66
CA LEU A 528 4.80 11.73 -6.78
C LEU A 528 4.91 11.26 -8.24
N TYR A 529 5.84 11.81 -9.01
CA TYR A 529 6.02 11.45 -10.42
C TYR A 529 7.45 10.99 -10.69
N HIS A 530 7.61 9.94 -11.49
CA HIS A 530 8.88 9.58 -12.09
C HIS A 530 9.13 10.45 -13.33
N MET A 531 10.25 11.17 -13.34
CA MET A 531 10.60 12.16 -14.35
C MET A 531 11.59 11.61 -15.40
N GLY A 532 11.86 10.31 -15.37
CA GLY A 532 12.92 9.68 -16.18
C GLY A 532 14.29 9.78 -15.52
N ASN A 533 15.24 8.97 -16.02
CA ASN A 533 16.64 8.91 -15.55
C ASN A 533 16.79 8.72 -14.02
N GLY A 534 15.83 8.05 -13.38
CA GLY A 534 15.84 7.79 -11.94
C GLY A 534 15.52 9.00 -11.08
N ILE A 535 14.96 10.07 -11.64
CA ILE A 535 14.54 11.24 -10.88
C ILE A 535 13.06 11.08 -10.51
N VAL A 536 12.76 11.28 -9.23
CA VAL A 536 11.39 11.37 -8.74
C VAL A 536 11.12 12.77 -8.21
N SER A 537 10.02 13.37 -8.66
CA SER A 537 9.55 14.69 -8.23
C SER A 537 8.38 14.56 -7.28
N ILE A 538 8.42 15.30 -6.18
CA ILE A 538 7.38 15.36 -5.14
C ILE A 538 6.88 16.80 -5.06
N VAL A 539 5.56 16.98 -4.99
CA VAL A 539 4.93 18.29 -4.82
C VAL A 539 3.92 18.22 -3.67
N ASP A 540 4.03 19.13 -2.71
CA ASP A 540 3.08 19.27 -1.60
C ASP A 540 2.04 20.39 -1.81
N LYS A 541 1.05 20.46 -0.92
CA LYS A 541 -0.01 21.49 -0.95
C LYS A 541 0.49 22.90 -0.68
N ASP A 542 1.61 23.05 0.03
CA ASP A 542 2.21 24.34 0.35
C ASP A 542 3.11 24.88 -0.76
N GLY A 543 3.24 24.12 -1.87
CA GLY A 543 4.02 24.50 -3.04
C GLY A 543 5.50 24.20 -2.90
N THR A 544 5.88 23.27 -2.03
CA THR A 544 7.23 22.71 -1.97
C THR A 544 7.39 21.66 -3.06
N HIS A 545 8.43 21.80 -3.88
CA HIS A 545 8.81 20.85 -4.91
C HIS A 545 10.17 20.24 -4.56
N LEU A 546 10.22 18.93 -4.42
CA LEU A 546 11.45 18.17 -4.18
C LEU A 546 11.80 17.31 -5.39
N LYS A 547 13.09 17.23 -5.70
CA LYS A 547 13.67 16.27 -6.64
C LYS A 547 14.56 15.31 -5.88
N ILE A 548 14.30 14.02 -6.03
CA ILE A 548 15.01 12.93 -5.36
C ILE A 548 15.64 12.01 -6.41
N ASP A 549 16.86 11.58 -6.15
CA ASP A 549 17.51 10.48 -6.86
C ASP A 549 16.94 9.16 -6.34
N ALA A 550 16.11 8.52 -7.15
CA ALA A 550 15.44 7.28 -6.78
C ALA A 550 16.35 6.04 -6.87
N TYR A 551 17.57 6.14 -7.40
CA TYR A 551 18.50 5.02 -7.40
C TYR A 551 19.15 4.82 -6.03
N GLN A 552 19.43 5.92 -5.32
CA GLN A 552 20.17 5.91 -4.06
C GLN A 552 19.38 6.48 -2.87
N GLY A 553 18.24 7.14 -3.10
CA GLY A 553 17.47 7.78 -2.05
C GLY A 553 18.13 9.06 -1.53
N ARG A 554 18.58 9.94 -2.44
CA ARG A 554 19.30 11.18 -2.09
C ARG A 554 18.55 12.41 -2.56
N TYR A 555 18.51 13.44 -1.72
CA TYR A 555 18.04 14.77 -2.12
C TYR A 555 18.90 15.35 -3.25
N LEU A 556 18.25 15.77 -4.33
CA LEU A 556 18.90 16.49 -5.41
C LEU A 556 18.60 17.99 -5.34
N HIS A 557 17.33 18.34 -5.11
CA HIS A 557 16.91 19.73 -5.11
C HIS A 557 15.61 19.93 -4.32
N ALA A 558 15.45 21.11 -3.73
CA ALA A 558 14.22 21.57 -3.09
C ALA A 558 13.96 23.02 -3.51
N GLU A 559 12.74 23.32 -3.97
CA GLU A 559 12.31 24.65 -4.37
C GLU A 559 10.93 24.95 -3.78
N LYS A 560 10.71 26.19 -3.32
CA LYS A 560 9.39 26.66 -2.90
C LYS A 560 8.79 27.52 -4.00
N LEU A 561 7.63 27.11 -4.52
CA LEU A 561 6.95 27.76 -5.64
C LEU A 561 6.26 29.08 -5.24
N GLY A 562 6.11 29.36 -3.94
CA GLY A 562 5.47 30.56 -3.41
C GLY A 562 3.94 30.62 -3.61
N LYS A 563 3.34 29.57 -4.19
CA LYS A 563 1.90 29.40 -4.36
C LYS A 563 1.48 28.02 -3.82
N LYS A 564 0.34 27.98 -3.11
CA LYS A 564 -0.26 26.71 -2.69
C LYS A 564 -0.77 25.94 -3.90
N ILE A 565 -0.60 24.62 -3.88
CA ILE A 565 -0.99 23.71 -4.96
C ILE A 565 -2.14 22.83 -4.46
N SER A 566 -3.25 22.79 -5.19
CA SER A 566 -4.41 21.94 -4.88
C SER A 566 -4.40 20.62 -5.65
N SER A 567 -3.89 20.64 -6.87
CA SER A 567 -3.85 19.48 -7.77
C SER A 567 -2.69 19.61 -8.76
N THR A 568 -2.30 18.51 -9.37
CA THR A 568 -1.25 18.50 -10.40
C THR A 568 -1.60 17.52 -11.52
N THR A 569 -0.93 17.67 -12.65
CA THR A 569 -0.90 16.67 -13.72
C THR A 569 0.50 16.59 -14.31
N LEU A 570 0.85 15.42 -14.85
CA LEU A 570 2.07 15.19 -15.60
C LEU A 570 1.73 15.19 -17.09
N VAL A 571 2.48 15.96 -17.87
CA VAL A 571 2.32 16.09 -19.32
C VAL A 571 3.64 15.86 -20.03
N ASP A 572 3.60 15.41 -21.27
CA ASP A 572 4.78 15.31 -22.13
C ASP A 572 4.91 16.57 -23.00
N ASP A 573 5.92 17.39 -22.71
CA ASP A 573 6.24 18.61 -23.46
C ASP A 573 7.42 18.33 -24.40
N ALA A 574 7.12 17.96 -25.65
CA ALA A 574 8.09 17.63 -26.69
C ALA A 574 9.16 16.60 -26.26
N GLY A 575 8.74 15.53 -25.57
CA GLY A 575 9.61 14.47 -25.06
C GLY A 575 10.16 14.75 -23.66
N THR A 576 9.77 15.86 -23.03
CA THR A 576 10.17 16.20 -21.66
C THR A 576 8.98 16.12 -20.70
N PRO A 577 9.03 15.25 -19.68
CA PRO A 577 7.97 15.18 -18.68
C PRO A 577 7.94 16.49 -17.89
N THR A 578 6.78 17.14 -17.90
CA THR A 578 6.54 18.44 -17.28
C THR A 578 5.38 18.36 -16.30
N ILE A 579 5.57 18.89 -15.10
CA ILE A 579 4.55 18.90 -14.05
C ILE A 579 3.84 20.25 -14.09
N ILE A 580 2.52 20.20 -14.18
CA ILE A 580 1.66 21.38 -14.12
C ILE A 580 0.85 21.28 -12.82
N GLY A 581 1.09 22.20 -11.91
CA GLY A 581 0.34 22.39 -10.68
C GLY A 581 -0.75 23.44 -10.84
N PHE A 582 -1.86 23.27 -10.12
CA PHE A 582 -2.95 24.23 -10.06
C PHE A 582 -3.13 24.73 -8.65
N THR A 583 -3.33 26.03 -8.48
CA THR A 583 -3.65 26.63 -7.19
C THR A 583 -5.13 26.45 -6.83
N PRO A 584 -5.54 26.70 -5.58
CA PRO A 584 -6.96 26.72 -5.21
C PRO A 584 -7.80 27.75 -6.00
N CYS A 585 -7.22 28.87 -6.45
CA CYS A 585 -7.89 29.82 -7.35
C CYS A 585 -7.87 29.37 -8.82
N GLY A 586 -7.28 28.22 -9.12
CA GLY A 586 -7.19 27.63 -10.45
C GLY A 586 -6.03 28.14 -11.30
N CYS A 587 -5.16 29.03 -10.82
CA CYS A 587 -3.97 29.46 -11.57
C CYS A 587 -3.04 28.29 -11.87
N ALA A 588 -2.48 28.24 -13.07
CA ALA A 588 -1.55 27.19 -13.50
C ALA A 588 -0.10 27.58 -13.16
N VAL A 589 0.67 26.60 -12.69
CA VAL A 589 2.08 26.74 -12.32
C VAL A 589 2.86 25.56 -12.93
N ILE A 590 3.77 25.84 -13.84
CA ILE A 590 4.74 24.87 -14.35
C ILE A 590 5.81 24.70 -13.26
N VAL A 591 5.95 23.48 -12.74
CA VAL A 591 6.66 23.22 -11.48
C VAL A 591 8.14 22.91 -11.68
N ASN A 592 8.48 22.12 -12.70
CA ASN A 592 9.83 21.58 -12.88
C ASN A 592 10.70 22.34 -13.88
N THR A 593 10.15 23.35 -14.57
CA THR A 593 10.85 24.20 -15.54
C THR A 593 10.33 25.64 -15.48
N LYS A 594 11.21 26.61 -15.76
CA LYS A 594 10.86 28.03 -15.91
C LYS A 594 10.58 28.43 -17.36
N LYS A 595 10.71 27.50 -18.30
CA LYS A 595 10.45 27.73 -19.72
C LYS A 595 8.94 27.68 -20.00
N ALA A 596 8.52 28.41 -21.02
CA ALA A 596 7.20 28.22 -21.64
C ALA A 596 7.09 26.80 -22.19
N LEU A 597 5.86 26.30 -22.29
CA LEU A 597 5.59 25.03 -22.95
C LEU A 597 5.97 25.13 -24.43
N SER A 598 6.46 24.05 -25.00
CA SER A 598 6.84 24.02 -26.42
C SER A 598 5.62 24.22 -27.35
N ALA A 599 4.44 23.82 -26.89
CA ALA A 599 3.17 23.98 -27.58
C ALA A 599 2.01 24.21 -26.59
N PRO A 600 0.88 24.81 -27.03
CA PRO A 600 -0.31 24.94 -26.19
C PRO A 600 -0.88 23.56 -25.81
N MET A 601 -1.20 23.37 -24.53
CA MET A 601 -1.75 22.13 -23.98
C MET A 601 -3.18 22.31 -23.52
N HIS A 602 -4.00 21.27 -23.70
CA HIS A 602 -5.37 21.23 -23.20
C HIS A 602 -5.44 20.44 -21.90
N ILE A 603 -5.93 21.07 -20.83
CA ILE A 603 -5.95 20.49 -19.50
C ILE A 603 -7.34 20.67 -18.88
N THR A 604 -7.78 19.64 -18.16
CA THR A 604 -9.06 19.61 -17.49
C THR A 604 -8.87 19.69 -15.98
N ILE A 605 -9.62 20.56 -15.31
CA ILE A 605 -9.51 20.82 -13.87
C ILE A 605 -10.89 20.70 -13.23
N ARG A 606 -10.98 19.97 -12.12
CA ARG A 606 -12.17 19.96 -11.27
C ARG A 606 -12.25 21.28 -10.52
N SER A 607 -13.19 22.15 -10.90
CA SER A 607 -13.35 23.47 -10.29
C SER A 607 -14.19 23.44 -9.02
N SER A 608 -15.11 22.48 -8.90
CA SER A 608 -15.89 22.25 -7.68
C SER A 608 -16.35 20.79 -7.58
N ASP A 609 -17.19 20.45 -6.60
CA ASP A 609 -17.82 19.13 -6.51
C ASP A 609 -18.86 18.85 -7.61
N SER A 610 -19.25 19.85 -8.38
CA SER A 610 -20.22 19.71 -9.47
C SER A 610 -19.72 20.26 -10.80
N THR A 611 -18.57 20.94 -10.84
CA THR A 611 -18.08 21.58 -12.08
C THR A 611 -16.67 21.15 -12.46
N LEU A 612 -16.48 20.99 -13.76
CA LEU A 612 -15.22 20.65 -14.40
C LEU A 612 -14.97 21.67 -15.52
N THR A 613 -13.76 22.17 -15.65
CA THR A 613 -13.41 23.18 -16.66
C THR A 613 -12.20 22.73 -17.48
N GLY A 614 -12.28 22.93 -18.78
CA GLY A 614 -11.18 22.71 -19.72
C GLY A 614 -10.49 24.02 -20.04
N TYR A 615 -9.16 24.05 -19.94
CA TYR A 615 -8.33 25.19 -20.28
C TYR A 615 -7.33 24.84 -21.39
N LYS A 616 -7.02 25.83 -22.23
CA LYS A 616 -5.85 25.83 -23.10
C LYS A 616 -4.74 26.62 -22.41
N LEU A 617 -3.59 26.00 -22.19
CA LEU A 617 -2.44 26.54 -21.47
C LEU A 617 -1.24 26.70 -22.41
N THR A 618 -0.60 27.87 -22.40
CA THR A 618 0.60 28.17 -23.19
C THR A 618 1.82 28.39 -22.30
N THR A 619 1.64 29.19 -21.23
CA THR A 619 2.68 29.53 -20.27
C THR A 619 2.11 29.55 -18.85
N ASN A 620 2.92 29.91 -17.86
CA ASN A 620 2.44 30.11 -16.49
C ASN A 620 1.31 31.15 -16.45
N ASP A 621 0.19 30.77 -15.84
CA ASP A 621 -1.01 31.62 -15.65
C ASP A 621 -1.70 32.15 -16.93
N ASP A 622 -1.11 31.96 -18.12
CA ASP A 622 -1.74 32.23 -19.42
C ASP A 622 -2.60 31.04 -19.84
N LYS A 623 -3.82 30.99 -19.28
CA LYS A 623 -4.82 29.97 -19.59
C LYS A 623 -6.08 30.58 -20.18
N ALA A 624 -6.59 30.00 -21.25
CA ALA A 624 -7.87 30.36 -21.85
C ALA A 624 -8.91 29.26 -21.53
N LEU A 625 -10.07 29.66 -21.00
CA LEU A 625 -11.20 28.73 -20.84
C LEU A 625 -11.65 28.24 -22.22
N THR A 626 -11.78 26.93 -22.38
CA THR A 626 -12.22 26.30 -23.64
C THR A 626 -13.61 25.70 -23.54
N TRP A 627 -13.91 25.04 -22.41
CA TRP A 627 -15.22 24.44 -22.16
C TRP A 627 -15.46 24.29 -20.66
N SER A 628 -16.72 24.08 -20.28
CA SER A 628 -17.13 23.78 -18.91
C SER A 628 -18.21 22.71 -18.88
N PHE A 629 -18.10 21.78 -17.95
CA PHE A 629 -19.11 20.78 -17.63
C PHE A 629 -19.68 21.07 -16.24
N ALA A 630 -21.00 20.96 -16.12
CA ALA A 630 -21.72 21.03 -14.85
C ALA A 630 -22.51 19.73 -14.67
N ALA A 631 -22.34 19.10 -13.52
CA ALA A 631 -23.14 17.95 -13.12
C ALA A 631 -24.62 18.35 -13.06
N PRO A 632 -25.54 17.42 -13.36
CA PRO A 632 -26.97 17.67 -13.21
C PRO A 632 -27.33 18.18 -11.80
N PRO A 633 -28.41 18.98 -11.65
CA PRO A 633 -28.82 19.50 -10.35
C PRO A 633 -28.99 18.39 -9.30
N GLY A 634 -28.47 18.60 -8.08
CA GLY A 634 -28.51 17.61 -7.00
C GLY A 634 -27.45 16.51 -7.09
N GLN A 635 -26.70 16.42 -8.20
CA GLN A 635 -25.63 15.45 -8.36
C GLN A 635 -24.25 16.04 -8.02
N THR A 636 -23.37 15.18 -7.50
CA THR A 636 -21.97 15.51 -7.21
C THR A 636 -21.02 14.56 -7.94
N ILE A 637 -19.89 15.09 -8.40
CA ILE A 637 -18.82 14.35 -9.06
C ILE A 637 -18.09 13.49 -8.02
N ARG A 638 -18.14 12.17 -8.20
CA ARG A 638 -17.50 11.17 -7.33
C ARG A 638 -16.14 10.73 -7.85
N THR A 639 -16.03 10.46 -9.15
CA THR A 639 -14.77 10.00 -9.76
C THR A 639 -14.52 10.70 -11.09
N LEU A 640 -13.23 10.91 -11.37
CA LEU A 640 -12.68 11.40 -12.64
C LEU A 640 -11.61 10.41 -13.06
N THR A 641 -11.82 9.68 -14.15
CA THR A 641 -10.91 8.62 -14.59
C THR A 641 -10.46 8.90 -16.03
N PRO A 642 -9.25 9.44 -16.22
CA PRO A 642 -8.68 9.57 -17.55
C PRO A 642 -8.21 8.21 -18.07
N ARG A 643 -8.00 8.11 -19.39
CA ARG A 643 -7.22 7.01 -19.96
C ARG A 643 -5.77 7.04 -19.39
N PRO A 644 -5.18 5.89 -19.03
CA PRO A 644 -3.79 5.83 -18.57
C PRO A 644 -2.81 6.42 -19.59
N ALA A 645 -1.76 7.09 -19.11
CA ALA A 645 -0.76 7.73 -19.97
C ALA A 645 -0.02 6.73 -20.86
N HIS A 646 0.31 5.54 -20.34
CA HIS A 646 0.87 4.43 -21.11
C HIS A 646 -0.20 3.37 -21.36
N ASP A 647 -0.90 3.48 -22.48
CA ASP A 647 -1.95 2.54 -22.89
C ASP A 647 -1.92 2.31 -24.42
N PRO A 648 -0.82 1.74 -24.96
CA PRO A 648 -0.66 1.55 -26.39
C PRO A 648 -1.73 0.63 -26.98
N THR A 649 -1.99 0.81 -28.27
CA THR A 649 -2.99 0.05 -29.02
C THR A 649 -2.32 -0.57 -30.25
N ALA A 650 -2.18 -1.90 -30.26
CA ALA A 650 -1.53 -2.60 -31.37
C ALA A 650 -2.42 -2.75 -32.62
N SER A 651 -3.74 -2.79 -32.44
CA SER A 651 -4.69 -2.94 -33.56
C SER A 651 -5.79 -1.88 -33.51
N LEU A 652 -5.95 -1.16 -34.62
CA LEU A 652 -6.98 -0.15 -34.84
C LEU A 652 -8.41 -0.73 -34.77
N ALA A 653 -8.55 -2.02 -35.09
CA ALA A 653 -9.86 -2.63 -35.24
C ALA A 653 -9.91 -4.07 -34.75
N ARG A 654 -11.13 -4.56 -34.55
CA ARG A 654 -11.42 -5.98 -34.31
C ARG A 654 -11.85 -6.62 -35.62
N VAL A 655 -11.24 -7.74 -35.96
CA VAL A 655 -11.64 -8.56 -37.11
C VAL A 655 -12.67 -9.59 -36.61
N ASN A 656 -13.82 -9.63 -37.27
CA ASN A 656 -14.88 -10.59 -37.00
C ASN A 656 -14.65 -11.88 -37.80
N ALA A 657 -15.36 -12.95 -37.47
CA ALA A 657 -15.27 -14.25 -38.16
C ALA A 657 -15.53 -14.18 -39.68
N ASP A 658 -16.48 -13.33 -40.11
CA ASP A 658 -16.80 -13.09 -41.53
C ASP A 658 -15.75 -12.21 -42.26
N ARG A 659 -14.59 -11.98 -41.63
CA ARG A 659 -13.50 -11.09 -42.07
C ARG A 659 -13.90 -9.63 -42.20
N SER A 660 -15.09 -9.27 -41.76
CA SER A 660 -15.46 -7.87 -41.60
C SER A 660 -14.76 -7.28 -40.40
N VAL A 661 -14.60 -5.96 -40.40
CA VAL A 661 -13.81 -5.23 -39.42
C VAL A 661 -14.71 -4.27 -38.66
N ARG A 662 -14.60 -4.24 -37.33
CA ARG A 662 -15.20 -3.22 -36.47
C ARG A 662 -14.11 -2.32 -35.93
N TYR A 663 -14.10 -1.07 -36.39
CA TYR A 663 -13.11 -0.09 -35.98
C TYR A 663 -13.38 0.37 -34.54
N LYS A 664 -12.33 0.33 -33.72
CA LYS A 664 -12.40 0.71 -32.32
C LYS A 664 -12.42 2.24 -32.24
N TYR A 665 -13.25 2.79 -31.36
CA TYR A 665 -13.18 4.23 -31.10
C TYR A 665 -11.96 4.53 -30.22
N LEU A 666 -10.88 5.02 -30.85
CA LEU A 666 -9.63 5.31 -30.17
C LEU A 666 -9.46 6.83 -29.97
N ASN A 667 -9.60 7.25 -28.73
CA ASN A 667 -9.33 8.63 -28.33
C ASN A 667 -8.36 8.61 -27.13
N PRO A 668 -7.17 9.23 -27.22
CA PRO A 668 -6.26 9.34 -26.07
C PRO A 668 -6.79 10.29 -24.99
N HIS A 669 -7.76 11.14 -25.32
CA HIS A 669 -8.32 12.18 -24.44
C HIS A 669 -9.66 11.77 -23.82
N LEU A 670 -9.94 10.46 -23.70
CA LEU A 670 -11.14 9.99 -23.00
C LEU A 670 -11.04 10.32 -21.50
N LEU A 671 -12.08 10.97 -20.99
CA LEU A 671 -12.27 11.21 -19.57
C LEU A 671 -13.65 10.69 -19.15
N HIS A 672 -13.66 9.75 -18.21
CA HIS A 672 -14.87 9.25 -17.59
C HIS A 672 -15.17 10.01 -16.30
N ILE A 673 -16.43 10.42 -16.13
CA ILE A 673 -16.94 11.07 -14.93
C ILE A 673 -18.08 10.22 -14.40
N THR A 674 -18.05 9.96 -13.08
CA THR A 674 -19.22 9.43 -12.38
C THR A 674 -19.78 10.48 -11.44
N THR A 675 -21.09 10.73 -11.55
CA THR A 675 -21.83 11.59 -10.64
C THR A 675 -22.89 10.79 -9.88
N THR A 676 -23.25 11.24 -8.67
CA THR A 676 -24.28 10.57 -7.85
C THR A 676 -25.23 11.58 -7.24
N SER A 677 -26.53 11.24 -7.18
CA SER A 677 -27.54 11.92 -6.35
C SER A 677 -27.93 10.99 -5.18
N PRO A 678 -27.52 11.31 -3.94
CA PRO A 678 -27.96 10.58 -2.76
C PRO A 678 -29.47 10.68 -2.51
N ALA A 679 -30.11 11.79 -2.91
CA ALA A 679 -31.55 11.99 -2.73
C ALA A 679 -32.37 11.05 -3.64
N ASP A 680 -31.90 10.83 -4.87
CA ASP A 680 -32.60 10.01 -5.87
C ASP A 680 -32.08 8.57 -5.94
N ASN A 681 -31.02 8.22 -5.19
CA ASN A 681 -30.30 6.96 -5.31
C ASN A 681 -29.89 6.65 -6.76
N THR A 682 -29.35 7.66 -7.45
CA THR A 682 -28.92 7.54 -8.85
C THR A 682 -27.43 7.76 -9.02
N LEU A 683 -26.88 7.08 -10.03
CA LEU A 683 -25.52 7.28 -10.52
C LEU A 683 -25.57 7.54 -12.01
N THR A 684 -24.94 8.63 -12.46
CA THR A 684 -24.82 8.94 -13.89
C THR A 684 -23.36 8.86 -14.31
N SER A 685 -23.10 8.06 -15.33
CA SER A 685 -21.82 7.89 -16.01
C SER A 685 -21.79 8.79 -17.24
N PHE A 686 -20.79 9.66 -17.33
CA PHE A 686 -20.49 10.47 -18.51
C PHE A 686 -19.12 10.09 -19.06
N LEU A 687 -19.05 9.81 -20.35
CA LEU A 687 -17.79 9.70 -21.08
C LEU A 687 -17.66 10.93 -21.97
N LEU A 688 -16.58 11.68 -21.82
CA LEU A 688 -16.33 12.88 -22.61
C LEU A 688 -14.92 12.90 -23.21
N ASP A 689 -14.72 13.81 -24.16
CA ASP A 689 -13.41 14.20 -24.66
C ASP A 689 -12.85 15.36 -23.81
N SER A 690 -11.71 15.14 -23.14
CA SER A 690 -11.10 16.12 -22.23
C SER A 690 -10.55 17.37 -22.93
N VAL A 691 -10.37 17.33 -24.25
CA VAL A 691 -9.90 18.46 -25.06
C VAL A 691 -11.08 19.34 -25.48
N SER A 692 -12.13 18.75 -26.06
CA SER A 692 -13.28 19.51 -26.60
C SER A 692 -14.40 19.75 -25.60
N GLY A 693 -14.48 18.94 -24.54
CA GLY A 693 -15.59 18.94 -23.57
C GLY A 693 -16.85 18.24 -24.07
N GLU A 694 -16.80 17.59 -25.24
CA GLU A 694 -17.95 16.93 -25.82
C GLU A 694 -18.33 15.65 -25.06
N ILE A 695 -19.61 15.50 -24.74
CA ILE A 695 -20.15 14.28 -24.15
C ILE A 695 -20.37 13.24 -25.25
N LEU A 696 -19.58 12.17 -25.18
CA LEU A 696 -19.56 11.06 -26.13
C LEU A 696 -20.62 10.01 -25.78
N ALA A 697 -20.80 9.69 -24.50
CA ALA A 697 -21.81 8.76 -24.03
C ALA A 697 -22.29 9.12 -22.62
N THR A 698 -23.57 8.85 -22.34
CA THR A 698 -24.18 9.06 -21.02
C THR A 698 -25.03 7.85 -20.64
N THR A 699 -24.95 7.42 -19.39
CA THR A 699 -25.78 6.34 -18.85
C THR A 699 -26.18 6.64 -17.42
N THR A 700 -27.46 6.54 -17.09
CA THR A 700 -27.98 6.74 -15.73
C THR A 700 -28.49 5.43 -15.16
N HIS A 701 -28.08 5.12 -13.94
CA HIS A 701 -28.51 3.96 -13.15
C HIS A 701 -29.35 4.41 -11.97
N THR A 702 -30.45 3.70 -11.71
CA THR A 702 -31.33 3.89 -10.55
C THR A 702 -31.07 2.81 -9.50
N SER A 703 -31.60 3.00 -8.29
CA SER A 703 -31.45 2.03 -7.18
C SER A 703 -29.99 1.80 -6.79
N VAL A 704 -29.20 2.87 -6.75
CA VAL A 704 -27.77 2.84 -6.41
C VAL A 704 -27.57 3.33 -4.99
N ASP A 705 -26.86 2.55 -4.17
CA ASP A 705 -26.39 3.01 -2.86
C ASP A 705 -25.17 3.90 -3.05
N THR A 706 -25.38 5.20 -2.81
CA THR A 706 -24.34 6.23 -3.01
C THR A 706 -23.32 6.28 -1.87
N SER A 707 -23.48 5.47 -0.81
CA SER A 707 -22.49 5.35 0.27
C SER A 707 -21.24 4.58 -0.16
N TYR A 708 -21.36 3.70 -1.16
CA TYR A 708 -20.25 2.98 -1.75
C TYR A 708 -19.60 3.80 -2.88
N PRO A 709 -18.30 4.13 -2.78
CA PRO A 709 -17.65 4.93 -3.81
C PRO A 709 -17.50 4.13 -5.10
N PRO A 710 -17.90 4.68 -6.26
CA PRO A 710 -17.68 4.01 -7.53
C PRO A 710 -16.19 3.92 -7.86
N ARG A 711 -15.84 2.95 -8.70
CA ARG A 711 -14.50 2.80 -9.29
C ARG A 711 -14.68 2.74 -10.80
N ALA A 712 -13.71 3.28 -11.54
CA ALA A 712 -13.75 3.25 -13.00
C ALA A 712 -12.35 3.04 -13.57
N LEU A 713 -12.32 2.57 -14.81
CA LEU A 713 -11.13 2.28 -15.59
C LEU A 713 -11.47 2.50 -17.06
N VAL A 714 -10.66 3.31 -17.74
CA VAL A 714 -10.71 3.48 -19.19
C VAL A 714 -9.46 2.84 -19.77
N THR A 715 -9.60 2.01 -20.80
CA THR A 715 -8.44 1.44 -21.51
C THR A 715 -8.81 1.19 -22.96
N GLU A 716 -7.92 1.58 -23.87
CA GLU A 716 -8.08 1.43 -25.31
C GLU A 716 -9.41 2.03 -25.79
N ASN A 717 -10.40 1.19 -26.03
CA ASN A 717 -11.74 1.53 -26.50
C ASN A 717 -12.85 1.05 -25.54
N SER A 718 -12.50 0.71 -24.30
CA SER A 718 -13.42 0.14 -23.34
C SER A 718 -13.46 0.95 -22.04
N LEU A 719 -14.64 1.01 -21.46
CA LEU A 719 -14.92 1.64 -20.17
C LEU A 719 -15.45 0.58 -19.22
N PHE A 720 -14.86 0.52 -18.03
CA PHE A 720 -15.32 -0.31 -16.93
C PHE A 720 -15.62 0.57 -15.73
N TYR A 721 -16.74 0.35 -15.06
CA TYR A 721 -17.01 1.02 -13.78
C TYR A 721 -17.90 0.19 -12.87
N THR A 722 -17.76 0.39 -11.57
CA THR A 722 -18.47 -0.38 -10.55
C THR A 722 -19.29 0.51 -9.63
N PHE A 723 -20.43 0.01 -9.17
CA PHE A 723 -21.26 0.63 -8.14
C PHE A 723 -22.02 -0.44 -7.35
N PHE A 724 -22.68 -0.06 -6.25
CA PHE A 724 -23.53 -0.96 -5.48
C PHE A 724 -25.00 -0.73 -5.80
N THR A 725 -25.69 -1.79 -6.21
CA THR A 725 -27.13 -1.80 -6.45
C THR A 725 -27.85 -2.18 -5.15
N ASP A 726 -28.85 -1.38 -4.75
CA ASP A 726 -29.80 -1.67 -3.67
C ASP A 726 -31.22 -1.46 -4.21
N ASP A 727 -31.71 -2.46 -4.95
CA ASP A 727 -33.08 -2.46 -5.46
C ASP A 727 -34.01 -3.11 -4.42
N ARG A 728 -34.98 -2.31 -3.96
CA ARG A 728 -35.97 -2.71 -2.95
C ARG A 728 -37.39 -2.77 -3.52
N THR A 729 -37.53 -2.99 -4.83
CA THR A 729 -38.83 -3.18 -5.47
C THR A 729 -39.62 -4.33 -4.81
N PRO A 730 -40.92 -4.13 -4.49
CA PRO A 730 -41.73 -5.17 -3.87
C PRO A 730 -41.76 -6.45 -4.72
N GLY A 731 -41.29 -7.56 -4.16
CA GLY A 731 -41.20 -8.87 -4.84
C GLY A 731 -39.82 -9.23 -5.38
N THR A 732 -38.90 -8.26 -5.54
CA THR A 732 -37.52 -8.47 -6.00
C THR A 732 -36.57 -7.58 -5.21
N THR A 733 -35.99 -8.10 -4.13
CA THR A 733 -34.91 -7.40 -3.41
C THR A 733 -33.57 -7.89 -3.93
N THR A 734 -32.78 -7.01 -4.56
CA THR A 734 -31.46 -7.35 -5.08
C THR A 734 -30.41 -6.38 -4.56
N LYS A 735 -29.44 -6.92 -3.83
CA LYS A 735 -28.24 -6.22 -3.38
C LYS A 735 -27.02 -6.84 -4.02
N SER A 736 -26.26 -6.06 -4.79
CA SER A 736 -25.09 -6.57 -5.50
C SER A 736 -24.09 -5.49 -5.83
N HIS A 737 -22.80 -5.87 -5.85
CA HIS A 737 -21.80 -5.07 -6.53
C HIS A 737 -21.90 -5.32 -8.03
N THR A 738 -22.09 -4.26 -8.80
CA THR A 738 -22.30 -4.33 -10.24
C THR A 738 -21.09 -3.72 -10.96
N LEU A 739 -20.54 -4.43 -11.93
CA LEU A 739 -19.53 -3.98 -12.89
C LEU A 739 -20.19 -3.77 -14.24
N ILE A 740 -20.12 -2.56 -14.77
CA ILE A 740 -20.50 -2.26 -16.16
C ILE A 740 -19.25 -2.38 -17.03
N SER A 741 -19.39 -3.09 -18.15
CA SER A 741 -18.42 -3.08 -19.25
C SER A 741 -19.06 -2.46 -20.47
N THR A 742 -18.39 -1.47 -21.04
CA THR A 742 -18.81 -0.78 -22.26
C THR A 742 -17.69 -0.82 -23.29
N ASP A 743 -17.97 -1.31 -24.50
CA ASP A 743 -17.06 -1.28 -25.65
C ASP A 743 -17.49 -0.18 -26.63
N LEU A 744 -16.52 0.58 -27.14
CA LEU A 744 -16.72 1.76 -28.00
C LEU A 744 -16.21 1.48 -29.43
N PHE A 745 -17.05 1.75 -30.43
CA PHE A 745 -16.75 1.59 -31.85
C PHE A 745 -16.97 2.87 -32.64
N GLU A 746 -16.22 3.07 -33.72
CA GLU A 746 -16.37 4.27 -34.59
C GLU A 746 -17.72 4.30 -35.32
N SER A 747 -18.28 3.12 -35.64
CA SER A 747 -19.54 2.98 -36.39
C SER A 747 -20.33 1.76 -35.91
N PRO A 748 -21.67 1.78 -35.99
CA PRO A 748 -22.48 0.58 -35.80
C PRO A 748 -22.34 -0.40 -36.96
N LEU A 749 -21.87 0.06 -38.13
CA LEU A 749 -21.71 -0.75 -39.33
C LEU A 749 -20.34 -1.42 -39.36
N LYS A 750 -20.30 -2.62 -39.95
CA LYS A 750 -19.06 -3.36 -40.23
C LYS A 750 -18.34 -2.73 -41.43
N ASN A 751 -17.01 -2.76 -41.44
CA ASN A 751 -16.12 -2.18 -42.46
C ASN A 751 -16.29 -0.67 -42.66
N ASP A 752 -16.80 0.04 -41.66
CA ASP A 752 -17.10 1.47 -41.73
C ASP A 752 -16.42 2.22 -40.58
N ARG A 753 -15.78 3.34 -40.90
CA ARG A 753 -15.12 4.24 -39.95
C ARG A 753 -15.99 5.44 -39.56
N GLY A 754 -17.26 5.41 -39.97
CA GLY A 754 -18.19 6.52 -39.77
C GLY A 754 -17.63 7.81 -40.39
N PRO A 755 -17.80 8.97 -39.71
CA PRO A 755 -17.32 10.25 -40.21
C PRO A 755 -15.81 10.37 -40.40
N LEU A 756 -15.00 9.48 -39.79
CA LEU A 756 -13.54 9.52 -39.93
C LEU A 756 -13.04 9.03 -41.28
N ALA A 757 -13.86 8.25 -42.02
CA ALA A 757 -13.51 7.71 -43.34
C ALA A 757 -12.05 7.21 -43.43
N ASN A 758 -11.24 7.81 -44.31
CA ASN A 758 -9.83 7.45 -44.52
C ASN A 758 -8.83 8.37 -43.79
N ALA A 759 -9.27 9.12 -42.77
CA ALA A 759 -8.40 10.01 -42.02
C ALA A 759 -7.26 9.23 -41.34
N GLU A 760 -6.02 9.66 -41.60
CA GLU A 760 -4.80 9.14 -40.97
C GLU A 760 -4.54 9.82 -39.61
N GLU A 761 -4.87 11.11 -39.52
CA GLU A 761 -4.76 11.91 -38.30
C GLU A 761 -6.14 12.40 -37.87
N VAL A 762 -6.40 12.40 -36.56
CA VAL A 762 -7.70 12.81 -36.02
C VAL A 762 -7.49 13.74 -34.84
N SER A 763 -8.05 14.95 -34.93
CA SER A 763 -8.02 15.94 -33.85
C SER A 763 -9.35 15.98 -33.08
N SER A 764 -9.30 16.09 -31.76
CA SER A 764 -10.48 16.32 -30.91
C SER A 764 -11.20 17.64 -31.21
N LEU A 765 -10.53 18.57 -31.87
CA LEU A 765 -11.10 19.87 -32.25
C LEU A 765 -11.70 19.86 -33.67
N ASP A 766 -11.49 18.78 -34.43
CA ASP A 766 -11.97 18.64 -35.79
C ASP A 766 -13.51 18.58 -35.84
N PRO A 767 -14.19 19.44 -36.62
CA PRO A 767 -15.63 19.35 -36.87
C PRO A 767 -16.10 17.98 -37.35
N GLU A 768 -15.33 17.26 -38.15
CA GLU A 768 -15.71 15.93 -38.65
C GLU A 768 -15.72 14.89 -37.51
N ARG A 769 -14.77 14.98 -36.57
CA ARG A 769 -14.75 14.12 -35.37
C ARG A 769 -15.93 14.43 -34.44
N LYS A 770 -16.33 15.70 -34.31
CA LYS A 770 -17.51 16.10 -33.52
C LYS A 770 -18.81 15.46 -34.04
N ASN A 771 -18.87 15.14 -35.33
CA ASN A 771 -20.01 14.44 -35.91
C ASN A 771 -19.95 12.92 -35.73
N GLY A 772 -18.79 12.35 -35.36
CA GLY A 772 -18.54 10.91 -35.21
C GLY A 772 -18.53 10.44 -33.76
N LYS A 773 -19.71 10.41 -33.11
CA LYS A 773 -19.85 9.86 -31.76
C LYS A 773 -19.65 8.34 -31.76
N PRO A 774 -19.04 7.76 -30.70
CA PRO A 774 -18.88 6.32 -30.62
C PRO A 774 -20.22 5.60 -30.52
N THR A 775 -20.31 4.46 -31.19
CA THR A 775 -21.34 3.46 -30.90
C THR A 775 -20.91 2.67 -29.68
N THR A 776 -21.80 2.54 -28.70
CA THR A 776 -21.51 1.89 -27.42
C THR A 776 -22.29 0.60 -27.26
N GLU A 777 -21.60 -0.48 -26.93
CA GLU A 777 -22.21 -1.75 -26.50
C GLU A 777 -21.93 -1.93 -25.01
N SER A 778 -22.96 -2.18 -24.19
CA SER A 778 -22.79 -2.27 -22.72
C SER A 778 -23.43 -3.51 -22.12
N ARG A 779 -22.76 -4.08 -21.11
CA ARG A 779 -23.26 -5.20 -20.29
C ARG A 779 -22.98 -4.97 -18.82
N ALA A 780 -23.86 -5.49 -17.97
CA ALA A 780 -23.73 -5.44 -16.52
C ALA A 780 -23.33 -6.82 -15.97
N TYR A 781 -22.44 -6.84 -15.00
CA TYR A 781 -21.96 -8.06 -14.37
C TYR A 781 -22.05 -7.93 -12.86
N ILE A 782 -22.42 -9.00 -12.17
CA ILE A 782 -22.50 -9.09 -10.72
C ILE A 782 -21.17 -9.62 -10.19
N LEU A 783 -20.57 -8.86 -9.27
CA LEU A 783 -19.37 -9.21 -8.53
C LEU A 783 -19.74 -9.82 -7.18
N PRO A 784 -19.03 -10.86 -6.71
CA PRO A 784 -19.35 -11.51 -5.44
C PRO A 784 -18.93 -10.71 -4.21
N ASN A 785 -17.92 -9.85 -4.32
CA ASN A 785 -17.35 -9.08 -3.22
C ASN A 785 -17.15 -7.61 -3.64
N PRO A 786 -17.06 -6.66 -2.68
CA PRO A 786 -16.82 -5.26 -2.97
C PRO A 786 -15.49 -5.03 -3.69
N PRO A 787 -15.46 -4.38 -4.87
CA PRO A 787 -14.21 -3.98 -5.52
C PRO A 787 -13.66 -2.71 -4.85
N LEU A 788 -12.41 -2.76 -4.38
CA LEU A 788 -11.72 -1.58 -3.81
C LEU A 788 -10.88 -0.84 -4.84
N ALA A 789 -10.37 -1.54 -5.86
CA ALA A 789 -9.54 -0.97 -6.92
C ALA A 789 -9.71 -1.72 -8.26
N LEU A 790 -9.49 -0.99 -9.36
CA LEU A 790 -9.44 -1.51 -10.72
C LEU A 790 -8.08 -1.20 -11.33
N GLY A 791 -7.59 -2.10 -12.17
CA GLY A 791 -6.39 -1.91 -12.99
C GLY A 791 -6.50 -2.67 -14.31
N VAL A 792 -5.54 -2.46 -15.20
CA VAL A 792 -5.44 -3.19 -16.47
C VAL A 792 -4.00 -3.57 -16.71
N THR A 793 -3.76 -4.78 -17.21
CA THR A 793 -2.42 -5.18 -17.63
C THR A 793 -1.95 -4.32 -18.81
N ALA A 794 -0.73 -3.78 -18.73
CA ALA A 794 -0.12 -2.97 -19.77
C ALA A 794 1.27 -3.49 -20.14
N THR A 795 1.55 -3.52 -21.44
CA THR A 795 2.83 -3.95 -22.03
C THR A 795 3.40 -2.85 -22.91
N GLY A 796 4.63 -3.00 -23.40
CA GLY A 796 5.33 -1.96 -24.15
C GLY A 796 4.59 -1.51 -25.42
N GLN A 797 3.99 -2.47 -26.14
CA GLN A 797 3.33 -2.24 -27.44
C GLN A 797 1.82 -2.53 -27.42
N GLY A 798 1.29 -3.14 -26.36
CA GLY A 798 -0.14 -3.45 -26.25
C GLY A 798 -0.62 -4.52 -27.23
N ILE A 799 0.26 -5.46 -27.60
CA ILE A 799 -0.01 -6.61 -28.47
C ILE A 799 -0.69 -7.73 -27.70
N THR A 800 -0.22 -8.01 -26.47
CA THR A 800 -0.81 -9.04 -25.61
C THR A 800 -2.26 -8.69 -25.25
N THR A 801 -3.09 -9.70 -24.97
CA THR A 801 -4.47 -9.44 -24.55
C THR A 801 -4.49 -8.77 -23.18
N LYS A 802 -5.44 -7.86 -22.94
CA LYS A 802 -5.56 -7.18 -21.66
C LYS A 802 -6.41 -7.98 -20.67
N ASP A 803 -5.91 -8.09 -19.45
CA ASP A 803 -6.67 -8.56 -18.29
C ASP A 803 -7.09 -7.36 -17.44
N ILE A 804 -8.33 -7.39 -16.97
CA ILE A 804 -8.87 -6.45 -16.01
C ILE A 804 -8.53 -6.96 -14.61
N LEU A 805 -7.79 -6.15 -13.87
CA LEU A 805 -7.37 -6.44 -12.50
C LEU A 805 -8.41 -5.87 -11.54
N LEU A 806 -8.97 -6.72 -10.71
CA LEU A 806 -9.97 -6.39 -9.69
C LEU A 806 -9.39 -6.69 -8.32
N TYR A 807 -9.18 -5.66 -7.51
CA TYR A 807 -8.92 -5.89 -6.09
C TYR A 807 -10.25 -6.01 -5.35
N LEU A 808 -10.58 -7.20 -4.85
CA LEU A 808 -11.81 -7.46 -4.12
C LEU A 808 -11.55 -7.48 -2.61
N ARG A 809 -12.46 -6.88 -1.82
CA ARG A 809 -12.46 -7.00 -0.35
C ARG A 809 -12.85 -8.44 0.03
N SER A 810 -11.88 -9.34 -0.01
CA SER A 810 -12.02 -10.76 0.29
C SER A 810 -10.82 -11.23 1.13
N PRO A 811 -11.03 -12.09 2.14
CA PRO A 811 -9.94 -12.70 2.90
C PRO A 811 -9.13 -13.74 2.11
N THR A 812 -9.62 -14.20 0.94
CA THR A 812 -9.00 -15.30 0.18
C THR A 812 -8.73 -14.96 -1.29
N ALA A 813 -9.53 -14.10 -1.94
CA ALA A 813 -9.39 -13.75 -3.36
C ALA A 813 -9.30 -12.23 -3.54
N SER A 814 -8.19 -11.66 -3.08
CA SER A 814 -8.05 -10.20 -2.99
C SER A 814 -7.63 -9.56 -4.31
N LEU A 815 -6.86 -10.24 -5.18
CA LEU A 815 -6.48 -9.73 -6.51
C LEU A 815 -6.83 -10.71 -7.62
N LEU A 816 -7.82 -10.35 -8.43
CA LEU A 816 -8.36 -11.17 -9.51
C LEU A 816 -7.99 -10.57 -10.88
N ALA A 817 -7.36 -11.36 -11.75
CA ALA A 817 -7.19 -11.04 -13.16
C ALA A 817 -8.31 -11.69 -13.98
N LEU A 818 -9.12 -10.87 -14.63
CA LEU A 818 -10.16 -11.31 -15.55
C LEU A 818 -9.78 -10.96 -17.00
N PRO A 819 -9.64 -11.93 -17.89
CA PRO A 819 -9.43 -11.65 -19.30
C PRO A 819 -10.56 -10.77 -19.86
N LYS A 820 -10.23 -9.73 -20.64
CA LYS A 820 -11.22 -8.80 -21.23
C LYS A 820 -12.36 -9.52 -21.96
N ARG A 821 -12.08 -10.67 -22.59
CA ARG A 821 -13.09 -11.53 -23.24
C ARG A 821 -14.19 -12.05 -22.30
N VAL A 822 -13.86 -12.30 -21.03
CA VAL A 822 -14.81 -12.78 -20.01
C VAL A 822 -15.78 -11.68 -19.61
N VAL A 823 -15.30 -10.44 -19.53
CA VAL A 823 -16.10 -9.27 -19.16
C VAL A 823 -16.55 -8.44 -20.37
N SER A 824 -16.42 -8.96 -21.60
CA SER A 824 -16.72 -8.19 -22.81
C SER A 824 -18.20 -7.86 -22.94
N ALA A 825 -18.52 -6.66 -23.47
CA ALA A 825 -19.90 -6.29 -23.75
C ALA A 825 -20.53 -7.08 -24.91
N LEU A 826 -19.70 -7.75 -25.71
CA LEU A 826 -20.09 -8.44 -26.93
C LEU A 826 -20.58 -9.88 -26.72
N ARG A 827 -20.62 -10.38 -25.48
CA ARG A 827 -21.09 -11.75 -25.19
C ARG A 827 -22.57 -11.94 -25.61
N PRO A 828 -22.91 -13.02 -26.34
CA PRO A 828 -24.28 -13.29 -26.78
C PRO A 828 -25.27 -13.42 -25.62
N VAL A 829 -26.42 -12.74 -25.71
CA VAL A 829 -27.45 -12.74 -24.65
C VAL A 829 -28.58 -13.69 -25.03
N GLY A 830 -28.96 -14.58 -24.10
CA GLY A 830 -30.13 -15.46 -24.27
C GLY A 830 -29.99 -16.54 -25.34
N ARG A 831 -28.78 -16.73 -25.89
CA ARG A 831 -28.48 -17.76 -26.89
C ARG A 831 -27.06 -18.29 -26.72
N GLU A 832 -26.84 -19.52 -27.21
CA GLU A 832 -25.49 -20.06 -27.34
C GLU A 832 -24.69 -19.31 -28.42
N PRO A 833 -23.35 -19.26 -28.28
CA PRO A 833 -22.46 -18.73 -29.31
C PRO A 833 -22.63 -19.45 -30.65
N ASP A 834 -22.80 -18.70 -31.73
CA ASP A 834 -22.77 -19.26 -33.08
C ASP A 834 -21.32 -19.53 -33.54
N GLU A 835 -21.13 -20.00 -34.77
CA GLU A 835 -19.78 -20.28 -35.29
C GLU A 835 -18.89 -19.03 -35.30
N ALA A 836 -19.47 -17.86 -35.57
CA ALA A 836 -18.74 -16.59 -35.59
C ALA A 836 -18.33 -16.15 -34.19
N ASP A 837 -19.24 -16.22 -33.22
CA ASP A 837 -18.96 -15.92 -31.82
C ASP A 837 -17.87 -16.84 -31.26
N ARG A 838 -17.88 -18.13 -31.65
CA ARG A 838 -16.89 -19.12 -31.23
C ARG A 838 -15.52 -18.89 -31.84
N GLU A 839 -15.46 -18.50 -33.11
CA GLU A 839 -14.20 -18.10 -33.77
C GLU A 839 -13.60 -16.85 -33.10
N GLU A 840 -14.45 -15.94 -32.63
CA GLU A 840 -14.05 -14.78 -31.83
C GLU A 840 -13.78 -15.10 -30.34
N GLY A 841 -13.95 -16.35 -29.92
CA GLY A 841 -13.70 -16.82 -28.55
C GLY A 841 -14.68 -16.26 -27.51
N LEU A 842 -15.90 -15.90 -27.90
CA LEU A 842 -16.95 -15.40 -27.02
C LEU A 842 -17.74 -16.54 -26.35
N ALA A 843 -18.03 -16.36 -25.07
CA ALA A 843 -18.87 -17.26 -24.27
C ALA A 843 -20.28 -16.65 -24.10
N PRO A 844 -21.34 -17.46 -23.91
CA PRO A 844 -22.69 -16.94 -23.67
C PRO A 844 -22.70 -16.03 -22.45
N TYR A 845 -23.41 -14.92 -22.50
CA TYR A 845 -23.47 -13.95 -21.41
C TYR A 845 -24.04 -14.59 -20.14
N SER A 846 -23.31 -14.43 -19.04
CA SER A 846 -23.78 -14.74 -17.68
C SER A 846 -23.63 -13.48 -16.84
N PRO A 847 -24.71 -12.98 -16.22
CA PRO A 847 -24.65 -11.78 -15.38
C PRO A 847 -23.77 -12.01 -14.16
N VAL A 848 -23.83 -13.19 -13.54
CA VAL A 848 -22.93 -13.54 -12.43
C VAL A 848 -21.59 -13.96 -13.00
N LEU A 849 -20.53 -13.23 -12.65
CA LEU A 849 -19.17 -13.58 -13.03
C LEU A 849 -18.69 -14.74 -12.14
N PRO A 850 -18.32 -15.89 -12.72
CA PRO A 850 -17.57 -16.87 -11.95
C PRO A 850 -16.23 -16.23 -11.58
N VAL A 851 -15.80 -16.40 -10.33
CA VAL A 851 -14.42 -16.06 -9.92
C VAL A 851 -13.60 -17.31 -10.15
N PRO A 852 -12.88 -17.44 -11.28
CA PRO A 852 -12.00 -18.57 -11.49
C PRO A 852 -10.88 -18.52 -10.46
N ASN A 853 -10.61 -19.65 -9.80
CA ASN A 853 -9.49 -19.75 -8.87
C ASN A 853 -8.16 -19.49 -9.60
N GLU A 854 -8.09 -19.80 -10.90
CA GLU A 854 -6.93 -19.56 -11.77
C GLU A 854 -6.69 -18.06 -12.05
N GLY A 855 -7.69 -17.21 -11.87
CA GLY A 855 -7.53 -15.76 -12.00
C GLY A 855 -7.01 -15.10 -10.73
N VAL A 856 -6.95 -15.81 -9.60
CA VAL A 856 -6.54 -15.25 -8.30
C VAL A 856 -5.01 -15.17 -8.23
N LEU A 857 -4.47 -13.97 -8.41
CA LEU A 857 -3.03 -13.75 -8.53
C LEU A 857 -2.26 -13.89 -7.22
N ASN A 858 -2.92 -13.65 -6.07
CA ASN A 858 -2.31 -13.70 -4.75
C ASN A 858 -2.35 -15.09 -4.08
N HIS A 859 -2.98 -16.10 -4.70
CA HIS A 859 -3.08 -17.49 -4.20
C HIS A 859 -3.36 -17.58 -2.68
N GLU A 860 -2.47 -18.20 -1.89
CA GLU A 860 -2.59 -18.35 -0.44
C GLU A 860 -2.14 -17.11 0.36
N ARG A 861 -1.54 -16.09 -0.30
CA ARG A 861 -1.13 -14.87 0.38
C ARG A 861 -2.34 -14.04 0.76
N LYS A 862 -2.51 -13.84 2.06
CA LYS A 862 -3.61 -13.08 2.65
C LYS A 862 -3.32 -11.58 2.59
N LEU A 863 -3.91 -10.91 1.60
CA LEU A 863 -3.90 -9.46 1.51
C LEU A 863 -5.02 -8.89 2.37
N VAL A 864 -4.69 -7.90 3.18
CA VAL A 864 -5.53 -7.23 4.16
C VAL A 864 -5.55 -5.75 3.79
N SER A 865 -6.68 -5.27 3.29
CA SER A 865 -6.92 -3.85 3.06
C SER A 865 -8.41 -3.60 3.07
N TRP A 866 -8.83 -2.49 3.68
CA TRP A 866 -10.26 -2.17 3.82
C TRP A 866 -10.63 -0.98 2.95
N ARG A 867 -9.72 -0.04 2.77
CA ARG A 867 -9.89 1.14 1.92
C ARG A 867 -8.58 1.44 1.17
N ASP A 868 -8.65 2.43 0.29
CA ASP A 868 -7.49 3.09 -0.34
C ASP A 868 -6.42 2.14 -0.90
N VAL A 869 -6.86 1.18 -1.72
CA VAL A 869 -5.97 0.27 -2.45
C VAL A 869 -5.66 0.83 -3.84
N LYS A 870 -4.40 0.71 -4.26
CA LYS A 870 -3.94 0.99 -5.62
C LYS A 870 -3.42 -0.26 -6.29
N VAL A 871 -3.83 -0.48 -7.54
CA VAL A 871 -3.27 -1.50 -8.42
C VAL A 871 -2.36 -0.80 -9.41
N GLU A 872 -1.06 -0.87 -9.14
CA GLU A 872 -0.01 -0.26 -9.94
C GLU A 872 0.52 -1.24 -10.97
N VAL A 873 0.67 -0.76 -12.20
CA VAL A 873 1.03 -1.61 -13.34
C VAL A 873 2.19 -0.99 -14.11
N SER A 874 3.16 -1.81 -14.49
CA SER A 874 4.29 -1.39 -15.31
C SER A 874 4.63 -2.44 -16.36
N PRO A 875 4.88 -2.05 -17.62
CA PRO A 875 5.31 -2.99 -18.65
C PRO A 875 6.68 -3.59 -18.31
N SER A 876 6.93 -4.87 -18.57
CA SER A 876 8.30 -5.38 -18.51
C SER A 876 9.07 -5.08 -19.80
N GLY A 877 10.32 -5.52 -19.91
CA GLY A 877 11.04 -5.53 -21.19
C GLY A 877 10.49 -6.56 -22.19
N LEU A 878 9.60 -7.46 -21.75
CA LEU A 878 8.91 -8.44 -22.57
C LEU A 878 7.47 -7.99 -22.86
N GLU A 879 7.01 -8.23 -24.08
CA GLU A 879 5.66 -7.90 -24.53
C GLU A 879 4.63 -8.91 -24.01
N SER A 880 5.06 -10.10 -23.58
CA SER A 880 4.19 -11.09 -22.96
C SER A 880 3.88 -10.83 -21.50
N THR A 881 4.67 -9.97 -20.82
CA THR A 881 4.71 -9.91 -19.36
C THR A 881 4.53 -8.49 -18.82
N THR A 882 3.65 -8.37 -17.84
CA THR A 882 3.37 -7.15 -17.09
C THR A 882 3.76 -7.33 -15.63
N LEU A 883 4.35 -6.29 -15.03
CA LEU A 883 4.57 -6.21 -13.59
C LEU A 883 3.34 -5.59 -12.93
N VAL A 884 2.81 -6.25 -11.91
CA VAL A 884 1.65 -5.79 -11.14
C VAL A 884 2.07 -5.66 -9.69
N ALA A 885 1.76 -4.51 -9.08
CA ALA A 885 1.91 -4.29 -7.65
C ALA A 885 0.59 -3.81 -7.06
N VAL A 886 0.25 -4.32 -5.89
CA VAL A 886 -0.85 -3.82 -5.06
C VAL A 886 -0.24 -3.09 -3.89
N VAL A 887 -0.63 -1.83 -3.75
CA VAL A 887 -0.26 -0.96 -2.63
C VAL A 887 -1.53 -0.67 -1.85
N GLY A 888 -1.66 -1.26 -0.67
CA GLY A 888 -2.77 -1.03 0.24
C GLY A 888 -2.32 -0.43 1.57
N GLU A 889 -3.28 -0.24 2.47
CA GLU A 889 -3.04 0.32 3.81
C GLU A 889 -2.05 -0.53 4.63
N ALA A 890 -2.12 -1.86 4.51
CA ALA A 890 -1.32 -2.82 5.30
C ALA A 890 -0.33 -3.63 4.47
N ASP A 891 -0.43 -3.60 3.15
CA ASP A 891 0.18 -4.61 2.31
C ASP A 891 0.78 -4.03 1.05
N VAL A 892 1.99 -4.47 0.77
CA VAL A 892 2.62 -4.31 -0.52
C VAL A 892 2.81 -5.70 -1.11
N PHE A 893 2.11 -5.98 -2.20
CA PHE A 893 2.18 -7.24 -2.93
C PHE A 893 2.63 -6.96 -4.35
N GLY A 894 3.40 -7.87 -4.94
CA GLY A 894 3.73 -7.78 -6.36
C GLY A 894 3.86 -9.13 -7.01
N THR A 895 3.56 -9.18 -8.31
CA THR A 895 3.64 -10.37 -9.13
C THR A 895 3.85 -10.01 -10.60
N ARG A 896 4.03 -11.03 -11.44
CA ARG A 896 4.14 -10.92 -12.89
C ARG A 896 2.93 -11.58 -13.51
N VAL A 897 2.33 -10.92 -14.49
CA VAL A 897 1.13 -11.41 -15.19
C VAL A 897 1.45 -11.52 -16.67
N SER A 898 1.12 -12.67 -17.26
CA SER A 898 1.28 -12.92 -18.69
C SER A 898 -0.05 -13.33 -19.29
N SER A 899 -0.87 -12.35 -19.68
CA SER A 899 -2.27 -12.54 -20.08
C SER A 899 -2.47 -13.50 -21.26
N SER A 900 -1.55 -13.49 -22.23
CA SER A 900 -1.53 -14.42 -23.38
C SER A 900 -0.54 -15.59 -23.21
N GLY A 901 0.04 -15.76 -22.02
CA GLY A 901 1.18 -16.63 -21.78
C GLY A 901 2.52 -16.04 -22.28
N GLU A 902 3.64 -16.65 -21.85
CA GLU A 902 5.00 -16.20 -22.18
C GLU A 902 5.42 -16.60 -23.62
N PHE A 903 5.00 -15.84 -24.64
CA PHE A 903 5.31 -16.15 -26.05
C PHE A 903 6.69 -15.66 -26.54
N ASP A 904 7.31 -14.74 -25.82
CA ASP A 904 8.62 -14.14 -26.14
C ASP A 904 9.76 -14.69 -25.26
N ARG A 905 9.46 -15.70 -24.43
CA ARG A 905 10.43 -16.44 -23.61
C ARG A 905 10.27 -17.94 -23.80
N LEU A 906 11.38 -18.66 -23.82
CA LEU A 906 11.37 -20.13 -23.73
C LEU A 906 10.92 -20.55 -22.32
N GLY A 907 9.76 -21.20 -22.24
CA GLY A 907 9.22 -21.69 -20.97
C GLY A 907 10.16 -22.64 -20.23
N LYS A 908 10.02 -22.68 -18.89
CA LYS A 908 10.86 -23.53 -18.01
C LYS A 908 10.80 -25.01 -18.36
N GLY A 909 9.67 -25.49 -18.90
CA GLY A 909 9.48 -26.89 -19.33
C GLY A 909 10.14 -27.28 -20.66
N PHE A 910 10.83 -26.36 -21.35
CA PHE A 910 11.48 -26.68 -22.63
C PHE A 910 12.66 -27.65 -22.45
N ASN A 911 12.60 -28.82 -23.09
CA ASN A 911 13.61 -29.87 -22.95
C ASN A 911 14.89 -29.57 -23.78
N ARG A 912 15.76 -28.73 -23.21
CA ARG A 912 17.04 -28.35 -23.81
C ARG A 912 17.98 -29.54 -24.03
N VAL A 913 17.95 -30.51 -23.13
CA VAL A 913 18.80 -31.72 -23.23
C VAL A 913 18.41 -32.53 -24.47
N GLN A 914 17.11 -32.75 -24.70
CA GLN A 914 16.63 -33.45 -25.88
C GLN A 914 16.99 -32.72 -27.19
N LEU A 915 16.88 -31.39 -27.21
CA LEU A 915 17.30 -30.57 -28.35
C LEU A 915 18.77 -30.84 -28.68
N VAL A 916 19.66 -30.73 -27.69
CA VAL A 916 21.10 -30.93 -27.88
C VAL A 916 21.41 -32.36 -28.34
N LEU A 917 20.82 -33.38 -27.70
CA LEU A 917 21.03 -34.78 -28.07
C LEU A 917 20.58 -35.07 -29.51
N THR A 918 19.48 -34.47 -29.95
CA THR A 918 18.97 -34.63 -31.31
C THR A 918 19.93 -34.01 -32.33
N VAL A 919 20.43 -32.80 -32.06
CA VAL A 919 21.41 -32.12 -32.93
C VAL A 919 22.70 -32.93 -33.03
N VAL A 920 23.23 -33.42 -31.91
CA VAL A 920 24.43 -34.27 -31.89
C VAL A 920 24.20 -35.60 -32.63
N GLY A 921 23.05 -36.24 -32.42
CA GLY A 921 22.67 -37.48 -33.11
C GLY A 921 22.58 -37.30 -34.62
N LEU A 922 21.94 -36.23 -35.10
CA LEU A 922 21.88 -35.88 -36.51
C LEU A 922 23.27 -35.60 -37.08
N PHE A 923 24.11 -34.84 -36.37
CA PHE A 923 25.48 -34.54 -36.79
C PHE A 923 26.32 -35.81 -36.97
N VAL A 924 26.32 -36.71 -35.98
CA VAL A 924 27.01 -38.01 -36.06
C VAL A 924 26.43 -38.86 -37.19
N GLY A 925 25.10 -38.87 -37.35
CA GLY A 925 24.42 -39.56 -38.45
C GLY A 925 24.89 -39.07 -39.82
N VAL A 926 24.98 -37.75 -40.03
CA VAL A 926 25.50 -37.15 -41.26
C VAL A 926 26.95 -37.57 -41.50
N LEU A 927 27.81 -37.53 -40.48
CA LEU A 927 29.21 -37.97 -40.61
C LEU A 927 29.33 -39.45 -40.98
N ALA A 928 28.45 -40.31 -40.45
CA ALA A 928 28.44 -41.73 -40.76
C ALA A 928 27.88 -42.04 -42.17
N ILE A 929 26.89 -41.25 -42.64
CA ILE A 929 26.25 -41.45 -43.95
C ILE A 929 27.08 -40.83 -45.09
N ARG A 930 27.73 -39.69 -44.86
CA ARG A 930 28.55 -38.96 -45.86
C ARG A 930 29.52 -39.87 -46.64
N PRO A 931 30.37 -40.72 -46.00
CA PRO A 931 31.26 -41.61 -46.74
C PRO A 931 30.52 -42.72 -47.48
N ARG A 932 29.37 -43.21 -46.98
CA ARG A 932 28.55 -44.22 -47.67
C ARG A 932 27.91 -43.67 -48.93
N VAL A 933 27.36 -42.46 -48.88
CA VAL A 933 26.80 -41.78 -50.05
C VAL A 933 27.90 -41.42 -51.05
N GLY A 934 29.07 -40.96 -50.58
CA GLY A 934 30.23 -40.74 -51.44
C GLY A 934 30.66 -42.00 -52.19
N LYS A 935 30.84 -43.12 -51.49
CA LYS A 935 31.18 -44.42 -52.09
C LYS A 935 30.08 -44.93 -53.03
N GLY A 936 28.81 -44.81 -52.64
CA GLY A 936 27.66 -45.22 -53.47
C GLY A 936 27.49 -44.41 -54.74
N GLY A 937 27.72 -43.08 -54.67
CA GLY A 937 27.68 -42.18 -55.82
C GLY A 937 28.83 -42.43 -56.79
N VAL A 938 30.05 -42.64 -56.28
CA VAL A 938 31.21 -43.05 -57.10
C VAL A 938 30.95 -44.42 -57.73
N GLY A 939 30.50 -45.42 -56.96
CA GLY A 939 30.20 -46.75 -57.50
C GLY A 939 29.11 -46.77 -58.58
N ARG A 940 28.08 -45.91 -58.48
CA ARG A 940 27.06 -45.74 -59.52
C ARG A 940 27.62 -45.09 -60.79
N LYS A 941 28.47 -44.08 -60.65
CA LYS A 941 29.15 -43.46 -61.81
C LYS A 941 30.08 -44.44 -62.53
N TRP A 942 30.76 -45.32 -61.77
CA TRP A 942 31.66 -46.33 -62.34
C TRP A 942 30.95 -47.54 -62.98
N ARG A 943 29.68 -47.82 -62.63
CA ARG A 943 28.86 -48.85 -63.33
C ARG A 943 28.10 -48.34 -64.55
N GLY A 944 28.06 -47.02 -64.75
CA GLY A 944 27.46 -46.39 -65.93
C GLY A 944 28.48 -46.02 -67.02
N MET A 945 29.76 -46.37 -66.82
CA MET A 945 30.84 -46.29 -67.80
C MET A 945 31.09 -47.67 -68.41
#